data_AF-A0A1Q6QMC2-F1
#
_entry.id   AF-A0A1Q6QMC2-F1
#
_cell.length_a   1.000
_cell.length_b   1.000
_cell.length_c   1.000
_cell.angle_alpha   90.00
_cell.angle_beta   90.00
_cell.angle_gamma   90.00
#
_symmetry.space_group_name_H-M   'P 1'
#
loop_
_entity.id
_entity.type
_entity.pdbx_description
1 polymer ?
#
loop_
_entity_poly.entity_id
_entity_poly.type
_entity_poly.pdbx_seq_one_letter_code
_entity_poly.pdbx_strand_id
1 'polypeptide(L)'
;MNRWQQYLGAHGAAMRTAMMADINGISMGYRDAMLAEGVEFLFMNIHCHHGMYPLYQNQNAFWWENAAGQRLLVWNGEHYNLGNVLGLKANRSVNFMMQNHLGKQIEEEDSVATFHRNLDHYLSLCEKEGYGYDFMITAVSGVFSDNAPPALEILHTIEAYNRRYGPDVQVKMVSLQELYAAIRPKLEDAPVYRGDLNDWWANGVGSTPYAVKHYKDAQHRYQLCKRLDGEIASKYPDLYAAAQDNLMLYAEHTWGHSSTITNPYDTMVLNLDMRKNSYASKAHEAASRMLNRIAAEKGDILRYYSTRGTVRACHVSDRAGQRLVEFYIESPHLARAEVRDAHGRKLACQVSPHPRGRKISFVDTFAPHEEVCYTYRELPEENQTLNSRKCYVGAERVRDIVNDYDPVTYRLPYEYENRWFHLCYCPHEGVTALVDKRTGQNLLGLGEAPFFTPVYEVTSISVEDPACACREEQERRLVGRNIRGKHARLYIGQLEEVRCLERGEVFTQLQLRYRLPGTVRADVMVKFYEAMPRVDFCLQLGKTLSSDIESVFLPLSLHLPDSSLYIRKGGEAFRPGVDQLPGTCMEYYMSDEGLAYLSPKGSALIAMRDTPLIYMGEMKHHPIRLCDGGERNNHRPVYSWVMNNLWETNFKMDLSGFCEYCYSLWLTDEQDPEQAMDELRERCFDPCVLVVGQDETE
;
A
#
# COMPACT_ATOMS: atom_id res chain seq x y z
N MET A 1 -12.50 16.58 10.91
CA MET A 1 -12.35 16.14 12.31
C MET A 1 -12.68 17.21 13.34
N ASN A 2 -12.80 18.49 12.96
CA ASN A 2 -13.32 19.62 13.76
C ASN A 2 -14.55 19.31 14.67
N ARG A 3 -15.40 18.36 14.29
CA ARG A 3 -16.51 17.84 15.11
C ARG A 3 -16.06 17.29 16.48
N TRP A 4 -14.97 16.54 16.54
CA TRP A 4 -14.50 15.92 17.80
C TRP A 4 -13.87 16.95 18.73
N GLN A 5 -13.11 17.91 18.19
CA GLN A 5 -12.58 19.02 18.98
C GLN A 5 -13.70 19.84 19.62
N GLN A 6 -14.75 20.16 18.85
CA GLN A 6 -15.93 20.85 19.35
C GLN A 6 -16.70 20.02 20.38
N TYR A 7 -16.88 18.72 20.12
CA TYR A 7 -17.57 17.81 21.02
C TYR A 7 -16.84 17.69 22.37
N LEU A 8 -15.53 17.44 22.35
CA LEU A 8 -14.71 17.35 23.57
C LEU A 8 -14.64 18.70 24.29
N GLY A 9 -14.49 19.79 23.54
CA GLY A 9 -14.46 21.15 24.09
C GLY A 9 -15.74 21.51 24.84
N ALA A 10 -16.90 21.10 24.34
CA ALA A 10 -18.19 21.26 25.02
C ALA A 10 -18.26 20.51 26.37
N HIS A 11 -17.40 19.51 26.57
CA HIS A 11 -17.27 18.73 27.80
C HIS A 11 -16.01 19.10 28.61
N GLY A 12 -15.36 20.23 28.29
CA GLY A 12 -14.18 20.71 29.02
C GLY A 12 -12.88 19.96 28.73
N ALA A 13 -12.81 19.18 27.64
CA ALA A 13 -11.63 18.45 27.23
C ALA A 13 -11.03 19.01 25.93
N ALA A 14 -9.70 18.95 25.80
CA ALA A 14 -9.00 19.36 24.57
C ALA A 14 -8.17 18.19 24.01
N MET A 15 -8.24 17.98 22.69
CA MET A 15 -7.47 16.95 21.99
C MET A 15 -6.06 17.46 21.67
N ARG A 16 -5.29 17.84 22.70
CA ARG A 16 -3.89 18.32 22.54
C ARG A 16 -2.86 17.19 22.56
N THR A 17 -3.29 15.97 22.88
CA THR A 17 -2.43 14.81 23.06
C THR A 17 -2.98 13.61 22.33
N ALA A 18 -2.11 12.81 21.73
CA ALA A 18 -2.44 11.54 21.07
C ALA A 18 -1.61 10.40 21.67
N MET A 19 -2.07 9.18 21.44
CA MET A 19 -1.35 7.97 21.81
C MET A 19 -1.43 6.98 20.66
N MET A 20 -0.32 6.29 20.41
CA MET A 20 -0.33 5.03 19.68
C MET A 20 0.19 3.93 20.60
N ALA A 21 -0.46 2.78 20.57
CA ALA A 21 -0.05 1.60 21.29
C ALA A 21 -0.07 0.41 20.33
N ASP A 22 0.74 -0.59 20.64
CA ASP A 22 0.90 -1.83 19.87
C ASP A 22 1.68 -1.66 18.56
N ILE A 23 1.37 -0.66 17.75
CA ILE A 23 2.11 -0.40 16.52
C ILE A 23 3.52 0.18 16.77
N ASN A 24 4.44 -0.05 15.83
CA ASN A 24 5.84 0.37 15.93
C ASN A 24 6.28 1.30 14.78
N GLY A 25 5.32 1.90 14.08
CA GLY A 25 5.51 3.08 13.25
C GLY A 25 4.19 3.72 12.84
N ILE A 26 4.26 4.94 12.29
CA ILE A 26 3.10 5.68 11.78
C ILE A 26 3.55 6.65 10.68
N SER A 27 2.70 6.91 9.69
CA SER A 27 3.07 7.74 8.54
C SER A 27 3.20 9.23 8.89
N MET A 28 3.98 9.94 8.06
CA MET A 28 4.04 11.40 8.09
C MET A 28 2.66 12.05 7.89
N GLY A 29 1.78 11.43 7.10
CA GLY A 29 0.39 11.89 6.97
C GLY A 29 -0.36 11.95 8.30
N TYR A 30 -0.13 11.00 9.22
CA TYR A 30 -0.72 11.08 10.56
C TYR A 30 -0.09 12.19 11.40
N ARG A 31 1.23 12.41 11.31
CA ARG A 31 1.91 13.56 11.95
C ARG A 31 1.25 14.87 11.53
N ASP A 32 1.07 15.06 10.23
CA ASP A 32 0.53 16.32 9.70
C ASP A 32 -0.95 16.48 10.06
N ALA A 33 -1.74 15.40 10.03
CA ALA A 33 -3.12 15.41 10.49
C ALA A 33 -3.23 15.77 11.99
N MET A 34 -2.35 15.24 12.83
CA MET A 34 -2.27 15.57 14.25
C MET A 34 -1.94 17.06 14.47
N LEU A 35 -0.91 17.56 13.78
CA LEU A 35 -0.51 18.98 13.86
C LEU A 35 -1.63 19.92 13.40
N ALA A 36 -2.31 19.58 12.30
CA ALA A 36 -3.41 20.38 11.75
C ALA A 36 -4.62 20.49 12.70
N GLU A 37 -4.83 19.49 13.55
CA GLU A 37 -5.92 19.46 14.54
C GLU A 37 -5.46 19.95 15.94
N GLY A 38 -4.23 20.47 16.06
CA GLY A 38 -3.72 21.07 17.29
C GLY A 38 -3.22 20.07 18.34
N VAL A 39 -2.87 18.85 17.92
CA VAL A 39 -2.15 17.90 18.77
C VAL A 39 -0.69 18.34 18.89
N GLU A 40 -0.20 18.38 20.13
CA GLU A 40 1.14 18.88 20.47
C GLU A 40 2.04 17.79 21.07
N PHE A 41 1.45 16.67 21.51
CA PHE A 41 2.16 15.56 22.12
C PHE A 41 1.65 14.21 21.63
N LEU A 42 2.57 13.32 21.26
CA LEU A 42 2.30 11.94 20.93
C LEU A 42 3.05 11.01 21.90
N PHE A 43 2.29 10.16 22.60
CA PHE A 43 2.84 9.08 23.40
C PHE A 43 2.84 7.77 22.61
N MET A 44 4.02 7.22 22.35
CA MET A 44 4.20 5.96 21.63
C MET A 44 4.46 4.83 22.62
N ASN A 45 3.70 3.73 22.51
CA ASN A 45 3.98 2.49 23.23
C ASN A 45 4.38 1.41 22.22
N ILE A 46 5.67 1.23 22.03
CA ILE A 46 6.21 0.40 20.95
C ILE A 46 6.16 -1.08 21.31
N HIS A 47 5.50 -1.89 20.47
CA HIS A 47 5.60 -3.33 20.55
C HIS A 47 6.70 -3.85 19.61
N CYS A 48 7.76 -4.39 20.21
CA CYS A 48 8.90 -4.96 19.48
C CYS A 48 8.65 -6.40 19.00
N HIS A 49 7.39 -6.86 18.99
CA HIS A 49 7.02 -8.13 18.36
C HIS A 49 7.19 -8.00 16.85
N HIS A 50 8.19 -8.72 16.31
CA HIS A 50 8.60 -8.64 14.91
C HIS A 50 8.96 -7.21 14.42
N GLY A 51 9.25 -6.28 15.34
CA GLY A 51 9.63 -4.89 15.03
C GLY A 51 10.63 -4.32 16.05
N MET A 52 11.05 -3.07 15.93
CA MET A 52 12.03 -2.49 16.86
C MET A 52 11.79 -1.00 17.09
N TYR A 53 12.26 -0.48 18.23
CA TYR A 53 12.21 0.95 18.56
C TYR A 53 12.93 1.81 17.51
N PRO A 54 12.39 3.00 17.17
CA PRO A 54 13.17 4.02 16.48
C PRO A 54 14.31 4.51 17.38
N LEU A 55 15.27 5.22 16.79
CA LEU A 55 16.41 5.85 17.47
C LEU A 55 17.32 4.88 18.24
N TYR A 56 17.22 3.58 17.96
CA TYR A 56 18.00 2.50 18.59
C TYR A 56 17.80 2.36 20.11
N GLN A 57 16.83 3.06 20.68
CA GLN A 57 16.62 3.12 22.13
C GLN A 57 15.16 3.48 22.43
N ASN A 58 14.62 2.96 23.52
CA ASN A 58 13.31 3.32 24.05
C ASN A 58 13.42 4.38 25.17
N GLN A 59 12.27 4.79 25.71
CA GLN A 59 12.13 5.77 26.79
C GLN A 59 12.90 7.08 26.53
N ASN A 60 12.79 7.63 25.32
CA ASN A 60 13.38 8.92 24.97
C ASN A 60 12.35 9.83 24.30
N ALA A 61 12.73 11.10 24.14
CA ALA A 61 11.89 12.11 23.52
C ALA A 61 12.55 12.70 22.28
N PHE A 62 11.73 13.16 21.35
CA PHE A 62 12.17 13.95 20.21
C PHE A 62 11.06 14.85 19.69
N TRP A 63 11.45 15.90 18.96
CA TRP A 63 10.53 16.72 18.18
C TRP A 63 10.43 16.15 16.76
N TRP A 64 9.23 15.76 16.34
CA TRP A 64 8.97 15.33 14.97
C TRP A 64 8.53 16.53 14.14
N GLU A 65 9.37 16.98 13.23
CA GLU A 65 9.17 18.20 12.44
C GLU A 65 8.66 17.86 11.02
N ASN A 66 7.69 18.63 10.53
CA ASN A 66 7.18 18.54 9.15
C ASN A 66 7.88 19.54 8.21
N ALA A 67 7.59 19.47 6.91
CA ALA A 67 8.18 20.36 5.91
C ALA A 67 7.84 21.85 6.14
N ALA A 68 6.72 22.15 6.81
CA ALA A 68 6.34 23.50 7.20
C ALA A 68 7.07 24.01 8.47
N GLY A 69 7.91 23.20 9.10
CA GLY A 69 8.64 23.53 10.33
C GLY A 69 7.81 23.43 11.61
N GLN A 70 6.59 22.88 11.54
CA GLN A 70 5.77 22.59 12.71
C GLN A 70 6.28 21.34 13.43
N ARG A 71 6.22 21.33 14.76
CA ARG A 71 6.81 20.28 15.59
C ARG A 71 5.79 19.62 16.50
N LEU A 72 5.81 18.30 16.51
CA LEU A 72 5.07 17.46 17.45
C LEU A 72 6.05 16.90 18.49
N LEU A 73 5.81 17.09 19.79
CA LEU A 73 6.63 16.43 20.81
C LEU A 73 6.25 14.95 20.84
N VAL A 74 7.23 14.07 20.79
CA VAL A 74 7.01 12.63 20.81
C VAL A 74 7.76 12.01 21.97
N TRP A 75 7.07 11.16 22.74
CA TRP A 75 7.69 10.24 23.67
C TRP A 75 7.72 8.83 23.08
N ASN A 76 8.92 8.34 22.78
CA ASN A 76 9.18 6.99 22.29
C ASN A 76 9.26 6.03 23.49
N GLY A 77 8.10 5.57 23.94
CA GLY A 77 7.96 4.77 25.14
C GLY A 77 8.15 3.27 24.94
N GLU A 78 8.03 2.56 26.06
CA GLU A 78 8.05 1.10 26.13
C GLU A 78 6.72 0.46 25.75
N HIS A 79 6.70 -0.87 25.76
CA HIS A 79 5.46 -1.62 25.62
C HIS A 79 4.39 -1.14 26.62
N TYR A 80 3.14 -1.03 26.17
CA TYR A 80 1.99 -0.54 26.94
C TYR A 80 1.63 -1.36 28.20
N ASN A 81 2.32 -2.47 28.45
CA ASN A 81 2.16 -3.33 29.63
C ASN A 81 3.40 -3.28 30.55
N LEU A 82 4.33 -2.33 30.37
CA LEU A 82 5.50 -2.18 31.25
C LEU A 82 5.07 -2.04 32.72
N GLY A 83 4.00 -1.30 33.01
CA GLY A 83 3.52 -1.14 34.39
C GLY A 83 3.02 -2.45 34.99
N ASN A 84 2.43 -3.33 34.17
CA ASN A 84 2.09 -4.69 34.58
C ASN A 84 3.34 -5.54 34.82
N VAL A 85 4.38 -5.41 33.98
CA VAL A 85 5.67 -6.09 34.19
C VAL A 85 6.26 -5.69 35.54
N LEU A 86 6.31 -4.39 35.82
CA LEU A 86 6.85 -3.86 37.07
C LEU A 86 6.04 -4.33 38.29
N GLY A 87 4.75 -4.59 38.14
CA GLY A 87 3.90 -5.13 39.21
C GLY A 87 2.92 -4.11 39.81
N LEU A 88 2.66 -2.98 39.14
CA LEU A 88 1.61 -2.03 39.54
C LEU A 88 0.25 -2.71 39.69
N LYS A 89 -0.01 -3.68 38.82
CA LYS A 89 -1.08 -4.66 38.98
C LYS A 89 -0.45 -6.01 39.29
N ALA A 90 -0.77 -6.59 40.44
CA ALA A 90 -0.32 -7.93 40.80
C ALA A 90 -0.75 -8.96 39.74
N ASN A 91 0.23 -9.62 39.14
CA ASN A 91 -0.01 -10.67 38.15
C ASN A 91 -0.21 -12.01 38.86
N ARG A 92 -1.21 -12.79 38.44
CA ARG A 92 -1.45 -14.14 38.96
C ARG A 92 -0.64 -15.22 38.22
N SER A 93 0.02 -14.86 37.13
CA SER A 93 0.85 -15.74 36.29
C SER A 93 2.08 -14.98 35.78
N VAL A 94 3.16 -15.71 35.52
CA VAL A 94 4.38 -15.16 34.91
C VAL A 94 4.26 -15.29 33.39
N ASN A 95 4.42 -14.19 32.65
CA ASN A 95 4.38 -14.19 31.17
C ASN A 95 5.74 -13.92 30.53
N PHE A 96 5.80 -13.96 29.19
CA PHE A 96 7.04 -13.80 28.43
C PHE A 96 7.73 -12.44 28.66
N MET A 97 6.97 -11.34 28.76
CA MET A 97 7.53 -10.02 29.01
C MET A 97 8.16 -9.92 30.39
N MET A 98 7.51 -10.46 31.42
CA MET A 98 8.08 -10.53 32.77
C MET A 98 9.36 -11.35 32.78
N GLN A 99 9.40 -12.49 32.09
CA GLN A 99 10.63 -13.29 31.99
C GLN A 99 11.76 -12.54 31.28
N ASN A 100 11.45 -11.82 30.21
CA ASN A 100 12.45 -11.06 29.45
C ASN A 100 13.02 -9.87 30.23
N HIS A 101 12.19 -9.17 31.02
CA HIS A 101 12.62 -7.98 31.76
C HIS A 101 13.15 -8.30 33.17
N LEU A 102 12.64 -9.35 33.82
CA LEU A 102 12.86 -9.62 35.25
C LEU A 102 13.42 -11.03 35.54
N GLY A 103 13.49 -11.93 34.55
CA GLY A 103 13.90 -13.33 34.73
C GLY A 103 12.83 -14.25 35.34
N LYS A 104 13.21 -15.48 35.74
CA LYS A 104 12.32 -16.40 36.51
C LYS A 104 12.42 -16.06 37.99
N GLN A 105 11.35 -15.54 38.60
CA GLN A 105 11.28 -15.35 40.04
C GLN A 105 9.98 -15.93 40.63
N ILE A 106 10.13 -16.62 41.77
CA ILE A 106 9.07 -16.99 42.71
C ILE A 106 9.63 -16.63 44.09
N GLU A 107 9.40 -15.40 44.54
CA GLU A 107 9.56 -15.03 45.95
C GLU A 107 8.19 -14.62 46.50
N GLU A 108 7.84 -15.12 47.69
CA GLU A 108 6.60 -14.80 48.40
C GLU A 108 6.72 -13.42 49.08
N GLU A 109 6.66 -12.35 48.29
CA GLU A 109 6.56 -10.98 48.79
C GLU A 109 5.16 -10.39 48.56
N ASP A 110 4.79 -9.38 49.36
CA ASP A 110 3.59 -8.59 49.07
C ASP A 110 3.75 -7.81 47.74
N SER A 111 2.64 -7.48 47.10
CA SER A 111 2.65 -6.89 45.75
C SER A 111 3.34 -5.52 45.69
N VAL A 112 3.35 -4.76 46.79
CA VAL A 112 3.96 -3.43 46.86
C VAL A 112 5.48 -3.55 46.97
N ALA A 113 5.97 -4.50 47.77
CA ALA A 113 7.41 -4.82 47.85
C ALA A 113 7.93 -5.39 46.52
N THR A 114 7.16 -6.27 45.88
CA THR A 114 7.49 -6.79 44.53
C THR A 114 7.59 -5.65 43.52
N PHE A 115 6.62 -4.73 43.50
CA PHE A 115 6.65 -3.57 42.61
C PHE A 115 7.87 -2.68 42.87
N HIS A 116 8.19 -2.40 44.13
CA HIS A 116 9.37 -1.62 44.51
C HIS A 116 10.67 -2.26 44.01
N ARG A 117 10.89 -3.55 44.28
CA ARG A 117 12.09 -4.27 43.83
C ARG A 117 12.25 -4.21 42.30
N ASN A 118 11.17 -4.45 41.56
CA ASN A 118 11.19 -4.44 40.11
C ASN A 118 11.43 -3.03 39.56
N LEU A 119 10.79 -2.02 40.15
CA LEU A 119 10.97 -0.62 39.77
C LEU A 119 12.42 -0.17 40.04
N ASP A 120 12.97 -0.44 41.21
CA ASP A 120 14.35 -0.09 41.56
C ASP A 120 15.36 -0.76 40.62
N HIS A 121 15.13 -2.03 40.28
CA HIS A 121 15.97 -2.73 39.31
C HIS A 121 15.91 -2.08 37.93
N TYR A 122 14.71 -1.74 37.46
CA TYR A 122 14.51 -1.10 36.16
C TYR A 122 15.11 0.32 36.14
N LEU A 123 14.93 1.11 37.20
CA LEU A 123 15.55 2.44 37.34
C LEU A 123 17.08 2.34 37.34
N SER A 124 17.65 1.39 38.09
CA SER A 124 19.10 1.15 38.10
C SER A 124 19.63 0.77 36.72
N LEU A 125 18.87 -0.02 35.95
CA LEU A 125 19.20 -0.36 34.56
C LEU A 125 19.16 0.89 33.68
N CYS A 126 18.11 1.70 33.79
CA CYS A 126 18.00 2.97 33.06
C CYS A 126 19.20 3.89 33.36
N GLU A 127 19.54 4.11 34.62
CA GLU A 127 20.70 4.93 35.02
C GLU A 127 22.01 4.40 34.43
N LYS A 128 22.22 3.07 34.48
CA LYS A 128 23.40 2.41 33.91
C LYS A 128 23.53 2.62 32.40
N GLU A 129 22.40 2.60 31.69
CA GLU A 129 22.33 2.81 30.24
C GLU A 129 22.21 4.31 29.85
N GLY A 130 22.46 5.23 30.80
CA GLY A 130 22.56 6.67 30.53
C GLY A 130 21.23 7.41 30.48
N TYR A 131 20.19 6.91 31.14
CA TYR A 131 18.90 7.58 31.25
C TYR A 131 19.01 8.92 31.99
N GLY A 132 18.73 10.02 31.29
CA GLY A 132 18.98 11.37 31.78
C GLY A 132 17.76 12.10 32.36
N TYR A 133 16.60 11.45 32.43
CA TYR A 133 15.36 12.08 32.90
C TYR A 133 15.09 11.80 34.37
N ASP A 134 14.54 12.78 35.08
CA ASP A 134 14.10 12.67 36.48
C ASP A 134 12.66 12.12 36.62
N PHE A 135 12.15 11.51 35.55
CA PHE A 135 10.83 10.90 35.48
C PHE A 135 10.86 9.67 34.59
N MET A 136 9.89 8.79 34.75
CA MET A 136 9.70 7.61 33.89
C MET A 136 8.23 7.49 33.52
N ILE A 137 7.96 7.08 32.28
CA ILE A 137 6.59 6.90 31.77
C ILE A 137 6.34 5.40 31.59
N THR A 138 5.22 4.95 32.12
CA THR A 138 4.76 3.57 31.95
C THR A 138 3.24 3.53 31.83
N ALA A 139 2.74 2.65 30.96
CA ALA A 139 1.32 2.33 30.86
C ALA A 139 1.02 1.03 31.61
N VAL A 140 -0.20 0.92 32.13
CA VAL A 140 -0.66 -0.23 32.92
C VAL A 140 -2.11 -0.54 32.59
N SER A 141 -2.40 -1.84 32.46
CA SER A 141 -3.72 -2.39 32.18
C SER A 141 -4.25 -3.15 33.41
N GLY A 142 -5.57 -3.29 33.56
CA GLY A 142 -6.13 -4.01 34.71
C GLY A 142 -5.85 -5.52 34.72
N VAL A 143 -5.49 -6.07 33.56
CA VAL A 143 -4.98 -7.43 33.37
C VAL A 143 -3.87 -7.35 32.32
N PHE A 144 -2.89 -8.24 32.37
CA PHE A 144 -1.87 -8.36 31.34
C PHE A 144 -2.45 -9.04 30.09
N SER A 145 -3.23 -8.29 29.31
CA SER A 145 -3.85 -8.74 28.05
C SER A 145 -4.41 -7.54 27.31
N ASP A 146 -4.60 -7.69 26.00
CA ASP A 146 -5.35 -6.72 25.20
C ASP A 146 -6.81 -6.69 25.64
N ASN A 147 -7.51 -5.58 25.38
CA ASN A 147 -8.90 -5.37 25.79
C ASN A 147 -9.12 -5.51 27.32
N ALA A 148 -8.10 -5.23 28.12
CA ALA A 148 -8.16 -5.34 29.57
C ALA A 148 -9.17 -4.36 30.20
N PRO A 149 -9.89 -4.78 31.26
CA PRO A 149 -10.79 -3.90 31.99
C PRO A 149 -10.01 -2.91 32.88
N PRO A 150 -10.64 -1.82 33.34
CA PRO A 150 -10.09 -0.98 34.41
C PRO A 150 -9.98 -1.77 35.73
N ALA A 151 -9.03 -1.41 36.60
CA ALA A 151 -8.77 -2.09 37.87
C ALA A 151 -8.40 -1.10 39.00
N LEU A 152 -9.19 -1.11 40.09
CA LEU A 152 -8.96 -0.23 41.26
C LEU A 152 -7.70 -0.59 42.04
N GLU A 153 -7.27 -1.85 41.97
CA GLU A 153 -6.07 -2.31 42.68
C GLU A 153 -4.82 -1.55 42.27
N ILE A 154 -4.77 -1.01 41.04
CA ILE A 154 -3.66 -0.17 40.57
C ILE A 154 -3.52 1.07 41.48
N LEU A 155 -4.64 1.73 41.80
CA LEU A 155 -4.64 2.91 42.67
C LEU A 155 -4.22 2.54 44.10
N HIS A 156 -4.74 1.44 44.64
CA HIS A 156 -4.36 0.98 45.97
C HIS A 156 -2.86 0.64 46.06
N THR A 157 -2.29 0.01 45.03
CA THR A 157 -0.84 -0.26 44.96
C THR A 157 -0.05 1.05 44.94
N ILE A 158 -0.45 2.04 44.15
CA ILE A 158 0.21 3.35 44.07
C ILE A 158 0.17 4.06 45.43
N GLU A 159 -0.99 4.11 46.08
CA GLU A 159 -1.15 4.73 47.41
C GLU A 159 -0.31 4.04 48.48
N ALA A 160 -0.29 2.71 48.48
CA ALA A 160 0.50 1.92 49.42
C ALA A 160 2.01 2.08 49.17
N TYR A 161 2.43 2.05 47.89
CA TYR A 161 3.81 2.28 47.49
C TYR A 161 4.28 3.66 47.93
N ASN A 162 3.56 4.73 47.58
CA ASN A 162 3.94 6.10 47.94
C ASN A 162 3.99 6.31 49.46
N ARG A 163 3.15 5.60 50.24
CA ARG A 163 3.19 5.66 51.70
C ARG A 163 4.42 4.97 52.30
N ARG A 164 4.90 3.91 51.65
CA ARG A 164 6.01 3.06 52.14
C ARG A 164 7.38 3.47 51.61
N TYR A 165 7.45 3.92 50.34
CA TYR A 165 8.67 4.15 49.56
C TYR A 165 8.69 5.51 48.84
N GLY A 166 7.65 6.33 49.00
CA GLY A 166 7.48 7.61 48.28
C GLY A 166 8.51 8.72 48.49
N PRO A 167 9.39 8.74 49.52
CA PRO A 167 10.40 9.78 49.65
C PRO A 167 11.41 9.84 48.50
N ASP A 168 11.77 8.68 47.92
CA ASP A 168 12.79 8.60 46.86
C ASP A 168 12.13 8.63 45.47
N VAL A 169 11.09 7.82 45.26
CA VAL A 169 10.36 7.71 43.98
C VAL A 169 8.87 7.85 44.24
N GLN A 170 8.22 8.79 43.55
CA GLN A 170 6.77 8.98 43.65
C GLN A 170 6.07 8.49 42.39
N VAL A 171 5.11 7.58 42.56
CA VAL A 171 4.31 7.05 41.45
C VAL A 171 2.98 7.80 41.37
N LYS A 172 2.59 8.23 40.16
CA LYS A 172 1.36 8.98 39.92
C LYS A 172 0.62 8.39 38.72
N MET A 173 -0.69 8.22 38.86
CA MET A 173 -1.57 7.97 37.73
C MET A 173 -2.03 9.31 37.16
N VAL A 174 -1.82 9.52 35.86
CA VAL A 174 -2.07 10.80 35.18
C VAL A 174 -2.74 10.57 33.84
N SER A 175 -3.52 11.55 33.39
CA SER A 175 -3.93 11.66 31.99
C SER A 175 -2.76 12.06 31.09
N LEU A 176 -2.89 11.88 29.77
CA LEU A 176 -1.85 12.31 28.82
C LEU A 176 -1.65 13.83 28.83
N GLN A 177 -2.70 14.61 29.08
CA GLN A 177 -2.62 16.06 29.20
C GLN A 177 -1.82 16.49 30.44
N GLU A 178 -2.08 15.86 31.59
CA GLU A 178 -1.31 16.10 32.82
C GLU A 178 0.15 15.65 32.66
N LEU A 179 0.37 14.50 32.00
CA LEU A 179 1.71 14.02 31.67
C LEU A 179 2.46 15.05 30.81
N TYR A 180 1.85 15.47 29.70
CA TYR A 180 2.44 16.44 28.78
C TYR A 180 2.79 17.75 29.49
N ALA A 181 1.87 18.28 30.31
CA ALA A 181 2.11 19.50 31.08
C ALA A 181 3.31 19.37 32.04
N ALA A 182 3.52 18.19 32.63
CA ALA A 182 4.61 17.93 33.57
C ALA A 182 5.97 17.77 32.88
N ILE A 183 6.03 17.13 31.69
CA ILE A 183 7.30 16.79 31.03
C ILE A 183 7.74 17.81 29.99
N ARG A 184 6.81 18.55 29.35
CA ARG A 184 7.13 19.46 28.24
C ARG A 184 8.26 20.45 28.55
N PRO A 185 8.28 21.15 29.71
CA PRO A 185 9.37 22.09 30.01
C PRO A 185 10.75 21.42 30.14
N LYS A 186 10.78 20.12 30.47
CA LYS A 186 12.02 19.34 30.61
C LYS A 186 12.55 18.82 29.28
N LEU A 187 11.73 18.88 28.22
CA LEU A 187 12.01 18.29 26.92
C LEU A 187 12.14 19.36 25.81
N GLU A 188 12.35 20.63 26.18
CA GLU A 188 12.51 21.73 25.21
C GLU A 188 13.72 21.47 24.28
N ASP A 189 14.82 20.95 24.84
CA ASP A 189 16.07 20.67 24.13
C ASP A 189 16.13 19.25 23.51
N ALA A 190 15.00 18.53 23.43
CA ALA A 190 14.95 17.23 22.77
C ALA A 190 15.42 17.33 21.31
N PRO A 191 16.05 16.29 20.75
CA PRO A 191 16.52 16.30 19.36
C PRO A 191 15.35 16.46 18.38
N VAL A 192 15.61 17.10 17.25
CA VAL A 192 14.63 17.27 16.17
C VAL A 192 14.91 16.23 15.08
N TYR A 193 13.91 15.44 14.73
CA TYR A 193 13.96 14.51 13.61
C TYR A 193 12.89 14.84 12.55
N ARG A 194 13.21 14.51 11.30
CA ARG A 194 12.35 14.66 10.13
C ARG A 194 12.26 13.31 9.41
N GLY A 195 11.28 13.19 8.53
CA GLY A 195 11.06 11.99 7.72
C GLY A 195 10.09 10.99 8.34
N ASP A 196 9.96 9.85 7.69
CA ASP A 196 8.99 8.81 8.00
C ASP A 196 9.35 8.03 9.28
N LEU A 197 8.35 7.70 10.09
CA LEU A 197 8.46 6.74 11.18
C LEU A 197 7.96 5.38 10.65
N ASN A 198 8.83 4.71 9.89
CA ASN A 198 8.43 3.54 9.10
C ASN A 198 7.98 2.35 9.97
N ASP A 199 6.80 1.83 9.66
CA ASP A 199 6.09 0.79 10.41
C ASP A 199 6.57 -0.62 10.05
N TRP A 200 6.93 -1.42 11.06
CA TRP A 200 7.29 -2.83 10.87
C TRP A 200 6.08 -3.72 10.63
N TRP A 201 4.87 -3.28 10.94
CA TRP A 201 3.65 -4.08 10.76
C TRP A 201 2.87 -3.70 9.51
N ALA A 202 3.42 -2.79 8.70
CA ALA A 202 2.90 -2.42 7.39
C ALA A 202 2.68 -3.63 6.46
N ASN A 203 3.43 -4.71 6.66
CA ASN A 203 3.29 -5.94 5.89
C ASN A 203 1.91 -6.61 6.04
N GLY A 204 1.13 -6.27 7.07
CA GLY A 204 -0.23 -6.78 7.26
C GLY A 204 -1.19 -6.47 6.11
N VAL A 205 -0.97 -5.39 5.37
CA VAL A 205 -1.77 -5.07 4.18
C VAL A 205 -1.69 -6.17 3.11
N GLY A 206 -0.53 -6.83 2.99
CA GLY A 206 -0.35 -7.95 2.06
C GLY A 206 -1.08 -9.24 2.48
N SER A 207 -1.61 -9.32 3.71
CA SER A 207 -2.33 -10.50 4.22
C SER A 207 -3.79 -10.58 3.76
N THR A 208 -4.34 -9.49 3.24
CA THR A 208 -5.73 -9.46 2.73
C THR A 208 -5.80 -8.83 1.33
N PRO A 209 -5.01 -9.30 0.35
CA PRO A 209 -4.76 -8.59 -0.90
C PRO A 209 -6.05 -8.33 -1.71
N TYR A 210 -7.00 -9.25 -1.68
CA TYR A 210 -8.33 -9.10 -2.31
C TYR A 210 -9.14 -7.96 -1.71
N ALA A 211 -9.17 -7.86 -0.38
CA ALA A 211 -9.89 -6.82 0.33
C ALA A 211 -9.17 -5.47 0.18
N VAL A 212 -7.83 -5.46 0.17
CA VAL A 212 -7.03 -4.25 -0.05
C VAL A 212 -7.27 -3.69 -1.45
N LYS A 213 -7.28 -4.53 -2.49
CA LYS A 213 -7.64 -4.10 -3.85
C LYS A 213 -9.02 -3.41 -3.86
N HIS A 214 -10.01 -4.02 -3.21
CA HIS A 214 -11.34 -3.46 -3.12
C HIS A 214 -11.40 -2.14 -2.32
N TYR A 215 -10.63 -2.06 -1.23
CA TYR A 215 -10.46 -0.86 -0.43
C TYR A 215 -9.79 0.28 -1.21
N LYS A 216 -8.72 0.01 -1.97
CA LYS A 216 -8.04 1.00 -2.81
C LYS A 216 -8.96 1.52 -3.91
N ASP A 217 -9.80 0.66 -4.51
CA ASP A 217 -10.83 1.11 -5.46
C ASP A 217 -11.88 2.01 -4.77
N ALA A 218 -12.32 1.66 -3.55
CA ALA A 218 -13.20 2.52 -2.75
C ALA A 218 -12.59 3.90 -2.48
N GLN A 219 -11.31 3.95 -2.09
CA GLN A 219 -10.58 5.21 -1.91
C GLN A 219 -10.52 6.02 -3.21
N HIS A 220 -10.17 5.37 -4.32
CA HIS A 220 -10.09 6.02 -5.63
C HIS A 220 -11.44 6.63 -6.03
N ARG A 221 -12.53 5.86 -5.94
CA ARG A 221 -13.90 6.33 -6.22
C ARG A 221 -14.32 7.47 -5.31
N TYR A 222 -14.01 7.38 -4.01
CA TYR A 222 -14.32 8.45 -3.07
C TYR A 222 -13.62 9.77 -3.42
N GLN A 223 -12.35 9.73 -3.81
CA GLN A 223 -11.66 10.93 -4.30
C GLN A 223 -12.19 11.39 -5.67
N LEU A 224 -12.54 10.47 -6.56
CA LEU A 224 -13.14 10.79 -7.86
C LEU A 224 -14.47 11.53 -7.69
N CYS A 225 -15.32 11.11 -6.74
CA CYS A 225 -16.56 11.83 -6.40
C CYS A 225 -16.28 13.30 -6.06
N LYS A 226 -15.28 13.55 -5.20
CA LYS A 226 -14.91 14.91 -4.78
C LYS A 226 -14.37 15.76 -5.93
N ARG A 227 -13.66 15.14 -6.88
CA ARG A 227 -13.14 15.84 -8.06
C ARG A 227 -14.22 16.15 -9.08
N LEU A 228 -15.19 15.26 -9.26
CA LEU A 228 -16.32 15.47 -10.18
C LEU A 228 -17.37 16.46 -9.64
N ASP A 229 -17.51 16.53 -8.31
CA ASP A 229 -18.45 17.40 -7.62
C ASP A 229 -17.88 17.86 -6.26
N GLY A 230 -17.47 19.13 -6.19
CA GLY A 230 -16.93 19.73 -4.97
C GLY A 230 -17.92 19.81 -3.80
N GLU A 231 -19.23 19.73 -4.07
CA GLU A 231 -20.30 19.78 -3.07
C GLU A 231 -20.81 18.38 -2.68
N ILE A 232 -20.10 17.31 -3.04
CA ILE A 232 -20.60 15.95 -2.82
C ILE A 232 -20.88 15.65 -1.34
N ALA A 233 -20.07 16.20 -0.42
CA ALA A 233 -20.24 16.01 1.01
C ALA A 233 -21.51 16.67 1.56
N SER A 234 -21.92 17.81 1.00
CA SER A 234 -23.12 18.54 1.41
C SER A 234 -24.38 17.96 0.75
N LYS A 235 -24.29 17.49 -0.50
CA LYS A 235 -25.38 16.84 -1.23
C LYS A 235 -25.74 15.45 -0.70
N TYR A 236 -24.74 14.63 -0.36
CA TYR A 236 -24.92 13.24 0.06
C TYR A 236 -24.20 12.94 1.39
N PRO A 237 -24.52 13.63 2.49
CA PRO A 237 -23.77 13.55 3.74
C PRO A 237 -23.71 12.13 4.32
N ASP A 238 -24.80 11.37 4.24
CA ASP A 238 -24.85 10.01 4.77
C ASP A 238 -23.95 9.05 3.99
N LEU A 239 -23.93 9.14 2.66
CA LEU A 239 -23.06 8.31 1.83
C LEU A 239 -21.59 8.73 1.98
N TYR A 240 -21.33 10.03 2.07
CA TYR A 240 -19.99 10.55 2.28
C TYR A 240 -19.40 10.10 3.62
N ALA A 241 -20.18 10.20 4.71
CA ALA A 241 -19.81 9.71 6.03
C ALA A 241 -19.67 8.18 6.04
N ALA A 242 -20.60 7.44 5.44
CA ALA A 242 -20.50 5.98 5.35
C ALA A 242 -19.23 5.53 4.60
N ALA A 243 -18.88 6.19 3.50
CA ALA A 243 -17.62 5.91 2.81
C ALA A 243 -16.41 6.19 3.71
N GLN A 244 -16.35 7.38 4.33
CA GLN A 244 -15.25 7.79 5.20
C GLN A 244 -15.06 6.85 6.40
N ASP A 245 -16.13 6.58 7.15
CA ASP A 245 -16.08 5.77 8.37
C ASP A 245 -15.64 4.33 8.07
N ASN A 246 -16.18 3.74 6.99
CA ASN A 246 -15.83 2.36 6.62
C ASN A 246 -14.41 2.27 6.03
N LEU A 247 -13.92 3.31 5.33
CA LEU A 247 -12.51 3.37 4.94
C LEU A 247 -11.60 3.37 6.18
N MET A 248 -11.91 4.18 7.19
CA MET A 248 -11.13 4.22 8.44
C MET A 248 -11.18 2.89 9.21
N LEU A 249 -12.35 2.26 9.35
CA LEU A 249 -12.51 0.98 10.06
C LEU A 249 -11.78 -0.18 9.37
N TYR A 250 -11.73 -0.18 8.04
CA TYR A 250 -10.92 -1.16 7.31
C TYR A 250 -9.42 -0.95 7.57
N ALA A 251 -8.96 0.30 7.60
CA ALA A 251 -7.54 0.65 7.77
C ALA A 251 -7.01 0.51 9.20
N GLU A 252 -7.83 0.10 10.17
CA GLU A 252 -7.36 -0.25 11.52
C GLU A 252 -6.33 -1.41 11.45
N HIS A 253 -5.33 -1.41 12.34
CA HIS A 253 -4.09 -2.20 12.19
C HIS A 253 -4.25 -3.73 12.36
N THR A 254 -5.39 -4.19 12.88
CA THR A 254 -5.69 -5.62 13.05
C THR A 254 -6.35 -6.19 11.79
N TRP A 255 -5.66 -7.10 11.10
CA TRP A 255 -6.12 -7.66 9.82
C TRP A 255 -7.06 -8.88 9.92
N GLY A 256 -7.22 -9.44 11.12
CA GLY A 256 -8.00 -10.65 11.39
C GLY A 256 -7.90 -11.10 12.85
N HIS A 257 -8.35 -12.31 13.19
CA HIS A 257 -8.41 -12.76 14.58
C HIS A 257 -7.05 -13.28 15.09
N SER A 258 -6.79 -13.14 16.39
CA SER A 258 -5.58 -13.66 17.04
C SER A 258 -5.31 -15.16 16.85
N SER A 259 -6.33 -15.95 16.52
CA SER A 259 -6.26 -17.40 16.35
C SER A 259 -6.33 -17.83 14.90
N THR A 260 -6.11 -16.91 13.94
CA THR A 260 -6.25 -17.21 12.50
C THR A 260 -5.31 -18.33 12.03
N ILE A 261 -4.16 -18.50 12.70
CA ILE A 261 -3.24 -19.60 12.39
C ILE A 261 -3.54 -20.86 13.21
N THR A 262 -3.80 -20.73 14.52
CA THR A 262 -3.98 -21.89 15.41
C THR A 262 -5.35 -22.57 15.26
N ASN A 263 -6.40 -21.80 14.94
CA ASN A 263 -7.78 -22.27 14.82
C ASN A 263 -8.47 -21.62 13.60
N PRO A 264 -7.96 -21.82 12.37
CA PRO A 264 -8.40 -21.11 11.16
C PRO A 264 -9.87 -21.34 10.78
N TYR A 265 -10.45 -22.44 11.25
CA TYR A 265 -11.81 -22.88 10.94
C TYR A 265 -12.85 -22.46 11.99
N ASP A 266 -12.43 -21.83 13.09
CA ASP A 266 -13.35 -21.39 14.14
C ASP A 266 -14.31 -20.33 13.60
N THR A 267 -15.60 -20.48 13.93
CA THR A 267 -16.65 -19.59 13.42
C THR A 267 -16.39 -18.12 13.78
N MET A 268 -15.83 -17.84 14.97
CA MET A 268 -15.51 -16.47 15.37
C MET A 268 -14.37 -15.87 14.54
N VAL A 269 -13.35 -16.67 14.20
CA VAL A 269 -12.23 -16.26 13.33
C VAL A 269 -12.76 -15.86 11.96
N LEU A 270 -13.58 -16.72 11.35
CA LEU A 270 -14.18 -16.46 10.04
C LEU A 270 -15.14 -15.26 10.06
N ASN A 271 -15.93 -15.10 11.13
CA ASN A 271 -16.86 -13.97 11.26
C ASN A 271 -16.15 -12.62 11.39
N LEU A 272 -15.01 -12.55 12.10
CA LEU A 272 -14.23 -11.31 12.21
C LEU A 272 -13.58 -10.93 10.88
N ASP A 273 -13.04 -11.90 10.14
CA ASP A 273 -12.54 -11.67 8.79
C ASP A 273 -13.63 -11.13 7.85
N MET A 274 -14.80 -11.78 7.83
CA MET A 274 -15.96 -11.29 7.06
C MET A 274 -16.35 -9.86 7.46
N ARG A 275 -16.33 -9.54 8.76
CA ARG A 275 -16.64 -8.20 9.25
C ARG A 275 -15.62 -7.16 8.79
N LYS A 276 -14.33 -7.45 8.88
CA LYS A 276 -13.25 -6.56 8.40
C LYS A 276 -13.41 -6.29 6.90
N ASN A 277 -13.56 -7.34 6.11
CA ASN A 277 -13.77 -7.23 4.66
C ASN A 277 -15.05 -6.45 4.31
N SER A 278 -16.10 -6.55 5.14
CA SER A 278 -17.33 -5.80 4.95
C SER A 278 -17.15 -4.28 5.01
N TYR A 279 -16.15 -3.77 5.74
CA TYR A 279 -15.86 -2.34 5.77
C TYR A 279 -15.36 -1.83 4.42
N ALA A 280 -14.40 -2.52 3.79
CA ALA A 280 -13.96 -2.19 2.43
C ALA A 280 -15.15 -2.22 1.44
N SER A 281 -16.03 -3.21 1.57
CA SER A 281 -17.23 -3.34 0.73
C SER A 281 -18.24 -2.21 0.92
N LYS A 282 -18.56 -1.85 2.16
CA LYS A 282 -19.47 -0.73 2.46
C LYS A 282 -18.92 0.61 2.01
N ALA A 283 -17.62 0.82 2.16
CA ALA A 283 -16.95 2.01 1.64
C ALA A 283 -17.08 2.10 0.11
N HIS A 284 -16.79 1.00 -0.59
CA HIS A 284 -16.92 0.91 -2.03
C HIS A 284 -18.37 1.16 -2.48
N GLU A 285 -19.34 0.53 -1.83
CA GLU A 285 -20.76 0.69 -2.13
C GLU A 285 -21.21 2.15 -1.99
N ALA A 286 -20.87 2.80 -0.87
CA ALA A 286 -21.22 4.19 -0.62
C ALA A 286 -20.60 5.14 -1.67
N ALA A 287 -19.31 4.96 -1.98
CA ALA A 287 -18.62 5.74 -3.01
C ALA A 287 -19.22 5.51 -4.42
N SER A 288 -19.52 4.26 -4.77
CA SER A 288 -20.14 3.91 -6.06
C SER A 288 -21.54 4.48 -6.21
N ARG A 289 -22.35 4.47 -5.14
CA ARG A 289 -23.67 5.11 -5.13
C ARG A 289 -23.56 6.61 -5.37
N MET A 290 -22.57 7.29 -4.79
CA MET A 290 -22.31 8.71 -5.07
C MET A 290 -21.93 8.93 -6.54
N LEU A 291 -21.03 8.12 -7.11
CA LEU A 291 -20.68 8.22 -8.53
C LEU A 291 -21.90 8.05 -9.46
N ASN A 292 -22.79 7.10 -9.16
CA ASN A 292 -24.01 6.92 -9.94
C ASN A 292 -24.93 8.15 -9.88
N ARG A 293 -25.01 8.82 -8.72
CA ARG A 293 -25.77 10.06 -8.56
C ARG A 293 -25.15 11.20 -9.36
N ILE A 294 -23.83 11.36 -9.28
CA ILE A 294 -23.07 12.35 -10.05
C ILE A 294 -23.25 12.13 -11.55
N ALA A 295 -23.14 10.88 -12.02
CA ALA A 295 -23.33 10.53 -13.42
C ALA A 295 -24.73 10.94 -13.92
N ALA A 296 -25.78 10.61 -13.15
CA ALA A 296 -27.14 11.00 -13.47
C ALA A 296 -27.35 12.53 -13.47
N GLU A 297 -26.80 13.26 -12.50
CA GLU A 297 -26.85 14.74 -12.46
C GLU A 297 -26.11 15.36 -13.65
N LYS A 298 -24.98 14.76 -14.04
CA LYS A 298 -24.24 15.09 -15.25
C LYS A 298 -24.88 14.46 -16.50
N GLY A 299 -26.14 14.05 -16.48
CA GLY A 299 -26.89 13.68 -17.68
C GLY A 299 -26.44 12.39 -18.37
N ASP A 300 -25.77 11.49 -17.66
CA ASP A 300 -25.58 10.11 -18.16
C ASP A 300 -26.96 9.44 -18.30
N ILE A 301 -27.26 8.93 -19.49
CA ILE A 301 -28.53 8.26 -19.77
C ILE A 301 -28.52 6.80 -19.31
N LEU A 302 -27.38 6.27 -18.86
CA LEU A 302 -27.19 4.90 -18.34
C LEU A 302 -27.62 3.81 -19.34
N ARG A 303 -27.54 4.10 -20.64
CA ARG A 303 -27.85 3.18 -21.74
C ARG A 303 -26.57 2.91 -22.52
N TYR A 304 -26.00 1.73 -22.33
CA TYR A 304 -24.71 1.36 -22.94
C TYR A 304 -24.88 0.39 -24.12
N TYR A 305 -26.06 0.29 -24.73
CA TYR A 305 -26.33 -0.72 -25.77
C TYR A 305 -26.15 -0.22 -27.20
N SER A 306 -26.32 1.08 -27.44
CA SER A 306 -26.28 1.65 -28.79
C SER A 306 -24.86 1.67 -29.34
N THR A 307 -24.70 1.22 -30.57
CA THR A 307 -23.42 1.24 -31.29
C THR A 307 -23.12 2.59 -31.94
N ARG A 308 -24.01 3.57 -31.74
CA ARG A 308 -23.84 4.98 -32.09
C ARG A 308 -24.36 5.89 -30.97
N GLY A 309 -23.76 7.06 -30.81
CA GLY A 309 -24.22 8.04 -29.83
C GLY A 309 -23.21 9.14 -29.55
N THR A 310 -23.46 9.88 -28.46
CA THR A 310 -22.59 10.93 -27.95
C THR A 310 -22.15 10.59 -26.54
N VAL A 311 -20.85 10.70 -26.28
CA VAL A 311 -20.25 10.59 -24.95
C VAL A 311 -19.64 11.92 -24.54
N ARG A 312 -19.60 12.18 -23.23
CA ARG A 312 -18.86 13.29 -22.65
C ARG A 312 -17.77 12.75 -21.74
N ALA A 313 -16.52 13.14 -22.01
CA ALA A 313 -15.40 12.85 -21.14
C ALA A 313 -15.19 14.03 -20.20
N CYS A 314 -15.28 13.78 -18.90
CA CYS A 314 -15.03 14.74 -17.83
C CYS A 314 -13.60 14.52 -17.31
N HIS A 315 -12.68 15.40 -17.66
CA HIS A 315 -11.34 15.42 -17.07
C HIS A 315 -11.43 15.93 -15.63
N VAL A 316 -10.70 15.30 -14.70
CA VAL A 316 -10.82 15.54 -13.25
C VAL A 316 -9.49 15.89 -12.58
N SER A 317 -8.46 16.08 -13.40
CA SER A 317 -7.11 16.39 -12.93
C SER A 317 -6.81 17.88 -13.06
N ASP A 318 -6.01 18.37 -12.12
CA ASP A 318 -5.49 19.74 -12.09
C ASP A 318 -4.43 19.99 -13.18
N ARG A 319 -3.95 18.92 -13.83
CA ARG A 319 -2.92 18.99 -14.87
C ARG A 319 -3.50 18.71 -16.25
N ALA A 320 -3.17 19.60 -17.17
CA ALA A 320 -3.40 19.42 -18.60
C ALA A 320 -2.56 18.26 -19.14
N GLY A 321 -2.99 17.65 -20.24
CA GLY A 321 -2.19 16.66 -20.94
C GLY A 321 -3.00 15.66 -21.75
N GLN A 322 -2.27 14.75 -22.40
CA GLN A 322 -2.88 13.64 -23.11
C GLN A 322 -3.47 12.64 -22.11
N ARG A 323 -4.71 12.21 -22.36
CA ARG A 323 -5.43 11.24 -21.53
C ARG A 323 -6.06 10.16 -22.38
N LEU A 324 -6.15 8.96 -21.79
CA LEU A 324 -6.94 7.88 -22.34
C LEU A 324 -8.41 8.15 -22.06
N VAL A 325 -9.23 8.21 -23.09
CA VAL A 325 -10.68 8.18 -22.98
C VAL A 325 -11.13 6.76 -23.32
N GLU A 326 -11.78 6.08 -22.38
CA GLU A 326 -12.28 4.72 -22.55
C GLU A 326 -13.69 4.59 -22.00
N PHE A 327 -14.59 3.95 -22.77
CA PHE A 327 -15.95 3.68 -22.33
C PHE A 327 -16.47 2.34 -22.85
N TYR A 328 -17.44 1.78 -22.12
CA TYR A 328 -18.01 0.47 -22.36
C TYR A 328 -19.33 0.55 -23.12
N ILE A 329 -19.50 -0.35 -24.08
CA ILE A 329 -20.76 -0.61 -24.79
C ILE A 329 -21.11 -2.08 -24.58
N GLU A 330 -22.28 -2.37 -24.00
CA GLU A 330 -22.88 -3.69 -23.84
C GLU A 330 -23.47 -4.20 -25.17
N SER A 331 -22.62 -4.26 -26.20
CA SER A 331 -22.94 -4.90 -27.48
C SER A 331 -21.78 -5.83 -27.85
N PRO A 332 -22.03 -7.12 -28.11
CA PRO A 332 -20.99 -8.01 -28.62
C PRO A 332 -20.62 -7.68 -30.09
N HIS A 333 -21.52 -6.98 -30.80
CA HIS A 333 -21.49 -6.71 -32.24
C HIS A 333 -20.96 -5.32 -32.58
N LEU A 334 -19.76 -4.99 -32.09
CA LEU A 334 -19.04 -3.78 -32.50
C LEU A 334 -17.59 -4.16 -32.80
N ALA A 335 -17.29 -4.43 -34.07
CA ALA A 335 -15.94 -4.79 -34.49
C ALA A 335 -15.03 -3.56 -34.58
N ARG A 336 -15.59 -2.44 -35.07
CA ARG A 336 -14.88 -1.18 -35.31
C ARG A 336 -15.78 -0.01 -35.01
N ALA A 337 -15.18 1.11 -34.65
CA ALA A 337 -15.89 2.36 -34.41
C ALA A 337 -15.18 3.52 -35.11
N GLU A 338 -15.92 4.59 -35.36
CA GLU A 338 -15.38 5.91 -35.65
C GLU A 338 -15.72 6.84 -34.47
N VAL A 339 -14.72 7.55 -33.96
CA VAL A 339 -14.90 8.61 -32.96
C VAL A 339 -14.55 9.96 -33.58
N ARG A 340 -15.37 10.98 -33.31
CA ARG A 340 -15.15 12.37 -33.72
C ARG A 340 -15.33 13.32 -32.55
N ASP A 341 -14.51 14.36 -32.50
CA ASP A 341 -14.69 15.46 -31.55
C ASP A 341 -15.81 16.43 -31.98
N ALA A 342 -16.08 17.42 -31.13
CA ALA A 342 -17.09 18.45 -31.37
C ALA A 342 -16.88 19.27 -32.66
N HIS A 343 -15.65 19.30 -33.20
CA HIS A 343 -15.32 20.00 -34.46
C HIS A 343 -15.40 19.06 -35.68
N GLY A 344 -15.81 17.81 -35.49
CA GLY A 344 -15.92 16.79 -36.53
C GLY A 344 -14.58 16.16 -36.92
N ARG A 345 -13.47 16.47 -36.23
CA ARG A 345 -12.17 15.85 -36.48
C ARG A 345 -12.22 14.40 -36.02
N LYS A 346 -11.81 13.50 -36.92
CA LYS A 346 -11.73 12.06 -36.64
C LYS A 346 -10.54 11.76 -35.75
N LEU A 347 -10.76 10.96 -34.71
CA LEU A 347 -9.73 10.48 -33.79
C LEU A 347 -9.40 9.03 -34.08
N ALA A 348 -8.13 8.66 -33.91
CA ALA A 348 -7.72 7.27 -33.90
C ALA A 348 -8.32 6.58 -32.68
N CYS A 349 -9.10 5.53 -32.89
CA CYS A 349 -9.76 4.79 -31.83
C CYS A 349 -9.60 3.29 -32.04
N GLN A 350 -9.67 2.54 -30.95
CA GLN A 350 -9.55 1.10 -30.91
C GLN A 350 -10.74 0.50 -30.18
N VAL A 351 -11.26 -0.61 -30.71
CA VAL A 351 -12.35 -1.36 -30.08
C VAL A 351 -11.81 -2.67 -29.52
N SER A 352 -11.91 -2.82 -28.21
CA SER A 352 -11.38 -3.96 -27.46
C SER A 352 -12.49 -4.90 -26.99
N PRO A 353 -12.23 -6.21 -26.91
CA PRO A 353 -13.17 -7.16 -26.33
C PRO A 353 -13.38 -6.88 -24.84
N HIS A 354 -14.61 -7.10 -24.37
CA HIS A 354 -14.98 -7.12 -22.95
C HIS A 354 -15.90 -8.32 -22.69
N PRO A 355 -15.91 -8.95 -21.50
CA PRO A 355 -16.68 -10.19 -21.26
C PRO A 355 -18.16 -10.17 -21.67
N ARG A 356 -18.80 -9.00 -21.69
CA ARG A 356 -20.21 -8.81 -22.08
C ARG A 356 -20.44 -7.77 -23.17
N GLY A 357 -19.38 -7.26 -23.81
CA GLY A 357 -19.50 -6.18 -24.79
C GLY A 357 -18.17 -5.74 -25.37
N ARG A 358 -18.02 -4.45 -25.60
CA ARG A 358 -16.81 -3.84 -26.18
C ARG A 358 -16.41 -2.59 -25.42
N LYS A 359 -15.12 -2.27 -25.46
CA LYS A 359 -14.58 -0.99 -24.98
C LYS A 359 -14.10 -0.19 -26.18
N ILE A 360 -14.47 1.08 -26.25
CA ILE A 360 -13.92 2.01 -27.24
C ILE A 360 -12.90 2.88 -26.50
N SER A 361 -11.67 2.89 -27.00
CA SER A 361 -10.55 3.62 -26.40
C SER A 361 -9.93 4.56 -27.44
N PHE A 362 -9.58 5.78 -27.02
CA PHE A 362 -8.85 6.75 -27.84
C PHE A 362 -8.07 7.72 -26.93
N VAL A 363 -7.18 8.53 -27.51
CA VAL A 363 -6.38 9.51 -26.77
C VAL A 363 -6.71 10.91 -27.27
N ASP A 364 -6.91 11.84 -26.34
CA ASP A 364 -7.05 13.27 -26.63
C ASP A 364 -6.33 14.12 -25.58
N THR A 365 -6.17 15.41 -25.85
CA THR A 365 -5.52 16.35 -24.93
C THR A 365 -6.57 17.20 -24.22
N PHE A 366 -6.49 17.27 -22.90
CA PHE A 366 -7.42 18.00 -22.05
C PHE A 366 -6.71 19.16 -21.34
N ALA A 367 -7.40 20.30 -21.24
CA ALA A 367 -7.11 21.32 -20.23
C ALA A 367 -7.59 20.83 -18.84
N PRO A 368 -7.08 21.40 -17.74
CA PRO A 368 -7.50 21.00 -16.39
C PRO A 368 -9.01 21.13 -16.23
N HIS A 369 -9.65 20.09 -15.65
CA HIS A 369 -11.10 20.02 -15.44
C HIS A 369 -11.99 20.21 -16.68
N GLU A 370 -11.44 20.04 -17.89
CA GLU A 370 -12.20 20.20 -19.13
C GLU A 370 -13.22 19.07 -19.35
N GLU A 371 -14.41 19.41 -19.86
CA GLU A 371 -15.40 18.45 -20.33
C GLU A 371 -15.53 18.54 -21.85
N VAL A 372 -15.33 17.41 -22.56
CA VAL A 372 -15.38 17.37 -24.02
C VAL A 372 -16.38 16.31 -24.50
N CYS A 373 -17.22 16.67 -25.47
CA CYS A 373 -18.17 15.76 -26.11
C CYS A 373 -17.58 15.15 -27.38
N TYR A 374 -17.85 13.86 -27.57
CA TYR A 374 -17.46 13.09 -28.75
C TYR A 374 -18.65 12.31 -29.29
N THR A 375 -18.75 12.19 -30.61
CA THR A 375 -19.68 11.28 -31.26
C THR A 375 -18.97 9.98 -31.61
N TYR A 376 -19.63 8.85 -31.41
CA TYR A 376 -19.14 7.54 -31.86
C TYR A 376 -20.19 6.85 -32.73
N ARG A 377 -19.74 6.02 -33.67
CA ARG A 377 -20.60 5.13 -34.46
C ARG A 377 -19.87 3.87 -34.88
N GLU A 378 -20.62 2.79 -35.01
CA GLU A 378 -20.14 1.55 -35.60
C GLU A 378 -19.66 1.75 -37.03
N LEU A 379 -18.57 1.07 -37.36
CA LEU A 379 -18.11 0.89 -38.71
C LEU A 379 -18.24 -0.59 -39.09
N PRO A 380 -18.53 -0.89 -40.37
CA PRO A 380 -18.48 -2.26 -40.87
C PRO A 380 -17.14 -2.91 -40.55
N GLU A 381 -17.19 -4.20 -40.25
CA GLU A 381 -15.98 -5.01 -40.11
C GLU A 381 -15.15 -4.91 -41.41
N GLU A 382 -13.84 -4.77 -41.24
CA GLU A 382 -12.94 -4.69 -42.38
C GLU A 382 -12.79 -6.09 -42.99
N ASN A 383 -13.15 -6.25 -44.28
CA ASN A 383 -12.96 -7.51 -44.98
C ASN A 383 -11.46 -7.80 -45.14
N GLN A 384 -10.88 -8.53 -44.20
CA GLN A 384 -9.49 -8.98 -44.28
C GLN A 384 -9.39 -10.16 -45.24
N THR A 385 -8.96 -9.90 -46.47
CA THR A 385 -8.60 -10.97 -47.41
C THR A 385 -7.16 -11.42 -47.15
N LEU A 386 -6.97 -12.72 -46.91
CA LEU A 386 -5.64 -13.32 -46.73
C LEU A 386 -4.76 -13.18 -47.99
N ASN A 387 -5.39 -13.19 -49.16
CA ASN A 387 -4.69 -13.03 -50.43
C ASN A 387 -4.45 -11.56 -50.76
N SER A 388 -3.47 -10.96 -50.07
CA SER A 388 -2.97 -9.62 -50.35
C SER A 388 -2.11 -9.52 -51.63
N ARG A 389 -1.91 -10.66 -52.34
CA ARG A 389 -0.87 -10.85 -53.38
C ARG A 389 0.57 -10.59 -52.90
N LYS A 390 0.78 -10.44 -51.59
CA LYS A 390 2.10 -10.30 -50.95
C LYS A 390 2.39 -11.55 -50.14
N CYS A 391 3.60 -12.10 -50.30
CA CYS A 391 4.01 -13.35 -49.65
C CYS A 391 4.54 -13.11 -48.23
N TYR A 392 3.64 -12.99 -47.24
CA TYR A 392 4.04 -12.93 -45.82
C TYR A 392 3.14 -13.66 -44.84
N VAL A 393 1.98 -14.15 -45.30
CA VAL A 393 1.03 -14.87 -44.48
C VAL A 393 0.80 -16.24 -45.08
N GLY A 394 1.03 -17.29 -44.30
CA GLY A 394 0.69 -18.66 -44.71
C GLY A 394 -0.82 -18.91 -44.73
N ALA A 395 -1.25 -20.00 -45.36
CA ALA A 395 -2.68 -20.41 -45.33
C ALA A 395 -3.19 -20.62 -43.89
N GLU A 396 -2.31 -21.05 -42.99
CA GLU A 396 -2.55 -21.20 -41.55
C GLU A 396 -2.53 -19.87 -40.78
N ARG A 397 -2.45 -18.72 -41.48
CA ARG A 397 -2.40 -17.36 -40.93
C ARG A 397 -1.15 -17.01 -40.13
N VAL A 398 -0.11 -17.84 -40.20
CA VAL A 398 1.20 -17.55 -39.63
C VAL A 398 1.86 -16.39 -40.39
N ARG A 399 2.37 -15.40 -39.67
CA ARG A 399 2.96 -14.15 -40.20
C ARG A 399 4.42 -14.01 -39.77
N ASP A 400 5.25 -14.97 -40.19
CA ASP A 400 6.65 -15.16 -39.73
C ASP A 400 7.70 -14.74 -40.77
N ILE A 401 7.28 -14.20 -41.92
CA ILE A 401 8.17 -13.77 -43.00
C ILE A 401 8.56 -12.30 -42.83
N VAL A 402 9.87 -12.02 -42.84
CA VAL A 402 10.41 -10.64 -42.84
C VAL A 402 9.92 -9.87 -44.07
N ASN A 403 9.33 -8.70 -43.83
CA ASN A 403 8.75 -7.87 -44.88
C ASN A 403 8.64 -6.40 -44.46
N ASP A 404 8.33 -5.51 -45.42
CA ASP A 404 8.27 -4.05 -45.27
C ASP A 404 6.84 -3.49 -45.10
N TYR A 405 5.79 -4.32 -45.20
CA TYR A 405 4.39 -3.88 -45.16
C TYR A 405 3.64 -4.29 -43.88
N ASP A 406 4.13 -5.29 -43.14
CA ASP A 406 3.79 -5.60 -41.74
C ASP A 406 5.11 -5.91 -41.00
N PRO A 407 5.94 -4.88 -40.73
CA PRO A 407 7.27 -5.05 -40.19
C PRO A 407 7.30 -5.49 -38.71
N VAL A 408 6.13 -5.62 -38.09
CA VAL A 408 5.98 -5.84 -36.64
C VAL A 408 5.59 -7.27 -36.34
N THR A 409 4.64 -7.88 -37.07
CA THR A 409 4.06 -9.15 -36.62
C THR A 409 5.07 -10.29 -36.54
N TYR A 410 6.00 -10.38 -37.50
CA TYR A 410 7.04 -11.42 -37.47
C TYR A 410 8.05 -11.23 -36.34
N ARG A 411 8.12 -10.03 -35.74
CA ARG A 411 9.01 -9.70 -34.63
C ARG A 411 8.38 -9.94 -33.27
N LEU A 412 7.05 -9.88 -33.16
CA LEU A 412 6.30 -10.05 -31.91
C LEU A 412 6.63 -11.32 -31.10
N PRO A 413 7.09 -12.45 -31.67
CA PRO A 413 7.57 -13.56 -30.87
C PRO A 413 8.87 -13.28 -30.07
N TYR A 414 9.59 -12.21 -30.42
CA TYR A 414 10.95 -11.91 -29.93
C TYR A 414 11.07 -10.49 -29.33
N GLU A 415 10.33 -9.53 -29.89
CA GLU A 415 10.37 -8.13 -29.47
C GLU A 415 9.10 -7.36 -29.82
N TYR A 416 8.88 -6.25 -29.11
CA TYR A 416 7.88 -5.25 -29.43
C TYR A 416 8.51 -3.86 -29.37
N GLU A 417 8.16 -3.00 -30.32
CA GLU A 417 8.68 -1.64 -30.40
C GLU A 417 7.58 -0.67 -30.80
N ASN A 418 7.53 0.49 -30.13
CA ASN A 418 6.73 1.64 -30.53
C ASN A 418 7.53 2.94 -30.50
N ARG A 419 6.86 4.10 -30.46
CA ARG A 419 7.53 5.41 -30.41
C ARG A 419 8.39 5.59 -29.16
N TRP A 420 7.98 5.03 -28.02
CA TRP A 420 8.50 5.33 -26.69
C TRP A 420 9.33 4.19 -26.10
N PHE A 421 8.95 2.95 -26.38
CA PHE A 421 9.52 1.76 -25.76
C PHE A 421 9.98 0.74 -26.79
N HIS A 422 11.03 -0.01 -26.42
CA HIS A 422 11.41 -1.27 -27.06
C HIS A 422 11.54 -2.34 -25.98
N LEU A 423 10.76 -3.40 -26.10
CA LEU A 423 10.71 -4.53 -25.18
C LEU A 423 11.26 -5.77 -25.89
N CYS A 424 12.26 -6.40 -25.29
CA CYS A 424 12.81 -7.67 -25.77
C CYS A 424 12.53 -8.77 -24.75
N TYR A 425 12.23 -9.98 -25.25
CA TYR A 425 12.00 -11.15 -24.42
C TYR A 425 12.39 -12.42 -25.16
N CYS A 426 12.71 -13.44 -24.39
CA CYS A 426 13.05 -14.76 -24.89
C CYS A 426 12.37 -15.80 -24.00
N PRO A 427 11.54 -16.71 -24.56
CA PRO A 427 10.98 -17.81 -23.79
C PRO A 427 12.07 -18.58 -23.03
N HIS A 428 11.77 -18.92 -21.78
CA HIS A 428 12.65 -19.56 -20.80
C HIS A 428 13.81 -18.71 -20.26
N GLU A 429 14.14 -17.58 -20.90
CA GLU A 429 15.11 -16.59 -20.40
C GLU A 429 14.41 -15.43 -19.66
N GLY A 430 13.24 -15.00 -20.14
CA GLY A 430 12.44 -13.92 -19.56
C GLY A 430 12.48 -12.63 -20.37
N VAL A 431 12.19 -11.51 -19.70
CA VAL A 431 12.34 -10.16 -20.28
C VAL A 431 13.82 -9.77 -20.24
N THR A 432 14.38 -9.43 -21.39
CA THR A 432 15.83 -9.19 -21.56
C THR A 432 16.17 -7.71 -21.76
N ALA A 433 15.23 -6.89 -22.22
CA ALA A 433 15.38 -5.44 -22.27
C ALA A 433 14.03 -4.72 -22.19
N LEU A 434 14.01 -3.54 -21.56
CA LEU A 434 12.94 -2.56 -21.64
C LEU A 434 13.59 -1.19 -21.85
N VAL A 435 13.61 -0.69 -23.08
CA VAL A 435 14.37 0.51 -23.45
C VAL A 435 13.46 1.74 -23.51
N ASP A 436 13.84 2.83 -22.84
CA ASP A 436 13.29 4.18 -23.08
C ASP A 436 13.94 4.75 -24.35
N LYS A 437 13.17 4.87 -25.43
CA LYS A 437 13.68 5.36 -26.72
C LYS A 437 13.98 6.85 -26.75
N ARG A 438 13.52 7.64 -25.77
CA ARG A 438 13.88 9.06 -25.66
C ARG A 438 15.34 9.21 -25.26
N THR A 439 15.84 8.29 -24.42
CA THR A 439 17.18 8.34 -23.82
C THR A 439 18.12 7.25 -24.35
N GLY A 440 17.58 6.21 -24.97
CA GLY A 440 18.29 5.00 -25.39
C GLY A 440 18.68 4.08 -24.23
N GLN A 441 18.23 4.35 -23.00
CA GLN A 441 18.60 3.59 -21.82
C GLN A 441 17.76 2.33 -21.67
N ASN A 442 18.41 1.22 -21.31
CA ASN A 442 17.71 0.02 -20.85
C ASN A 442 17.31 0.22 -19.38
N LEU A 443 16.00 0.23 -19.13
CA LEU A 443 15.39 0.50 -17.84
C LEU A 443 15.39 -0.68 -16.89
N LEU A 444 15.77 -1.90 -17.32
CA LEU A 444 15.78 -3.05 -16.41
C LEU A 444 16.71 -2.79 -15.22
N GLY A 445 16.12 -2.71 -14.02
CA GLY A 445 16.83 -2.44 -12.78
C GLY A 445 17.54 -3.65 -12.17
N LEU A 446 18.22 -3.40 -11.06
CA LEU A 446 18.86 -4.44 -10.25
C LEU A 446 17.81 -5.29 -9.49
N GLY A 447 18.14 -6.54 -9.19
CA GLY A 447 17.30 -7.44 -8.40
C GLY A 447 17.47 -8.90 -8.83
N GLU A 448 16.68 -9.78 -8.22
CA GLU A 448 16.69 -11.22 -8.55
C GLU A 448 15.96 -11.54 -9.86
N ALA A 449 15.07 -10.66 -10.32
CA ALA A 449 14.28 -10.86 -11.53
C ALA A 449 14.07 -9.54 -12.28
N PRO A 450 13.98 -9.58 -13.62
CA PRO A 450 13.75 -8.39 -14.43
C PRO A 450 12.32 -7.86 -14.25
N PHE A 451 12.12 -6.60 -14.65
CA PHE A 451 10.80 -5.95 -14.69
C PHE A 451 9.79 -6.82 -15.47
N PHE A 452 8.52 -6.80 -15.06
CA PHE A 452 7.43 -7.68 -15.53
C PHE A 452 7.54 -9.17 -15.19
N THR A 453 8.53 -9.62 -14.41
CA THR A 453 8.68 -11.05 -14.07
C THR A 453 8.22 -11.34 -12.64
N PRO A 454 7.11 -12.05 -12.41
CA PRO A 454 6.62 -12.33 -11.07
C PRO A 454 7.57 -13.28 -10.31
N VAL A 455 7.64 -13.10 -9.00
CA VAL A 455 8.50 -13.86 -8.10
C VAL A 455 7.65 -14.44 -6.97
N TYR A 456 7.93 -15.69 -6.61
CA TYR A 456 7.24 -16.40 -5.53
C TYR A 456 8.27 -16.89 -4.50
N GLU A 457 8.05 -16.55 -3.24
CA GLU A 457 8.85 -17.00 -2.11
C GLU A 457 8.01 -17.92 -1.23
N VAL A 458 8.61 -19.02 -0.77
CA VAL A 458 7.98 -19.93 0.18
C VAL A 458 8.97 -20.45 1.22
N THR A 459 8.56 -20.43 2.48
CA THR A 459 9.23 -21.14 3.59
C THR A 459 8.30 -22.25 4.04
N SER A 460 8.69 -23.50 3.79
CA SER A 460 7.86 -24.64 4.18
C SER A 460 7.84 -24.84 5.69
N ILE A 461 6.67 -25.21 6.22
CA ILE A 461 6.52 -25.52 7.64
C ILE A 461 7.28 -26.81 7.95
N SER A 462 8.32 -26.71 8.77
CA SER A 462 9.23 -27.81 9.07
C SER A 462 9.50 -27.97 10.56
N VAL A 463 9.34 -26.91 11.34
CA VAL A 463 9.59 -26.89 12.78
C VAL A 463 8.75 -27.94 13.48
N GLU A 464 9.43 -28.74 14.31
CA GLU A 464 8.84 -29.67 15.25
C GLU A 464 9.24 -29.22 16.64
N ASP A 465 8.29 -28.65 17.38
CA ASP A 465 8.48 -28.26 18.78
C ASP A 465 7.43 -28.99 19.64
N PRO A 466 7.84 -29.97 20.47
CA PRO A 466 6.91 -30.67 21.36
C PRO A 466 6.19 -29.76 22.36
N ALA A 467 6.71 -28.55 22.62
CA ALA A 467 6.10 -27.57 23.51
C ALA A 467 5.07 -26.66 22.82
N CYS A 468 5.00 -26.65 21.48
CA CYS A 468 4.05 -25.85 20.72
C CYS A 468 3.04 -26.75 19.99
N ALA A 469 1.75 -26.49 20.20
CA ALA A 469 0.68 -27.29 19.60
C ALA A 469 0.47 -27.01 18.10
N CYS A 470 0.86 -25.84 17.59
CA CYS A 470 0.66 -25.42 16.20
C CYS A 470 2.01 -25.12 15.53
N ARG A 471 2.38 -25.95 14.56
CA ARG A 471 3.68 -25.83 13.84
C ARG A 471 3.69 -24.59 12.94
N GLU A 472 2.55 -24.29 12.34
CA GLU A 472 2.33 -23.14 11.45
C GLU A 472 2.54 -21.81 12.17
N GLU A 473 2.08 -21.71 13.42
CA GLU A 473 2.28 -20.54 14.29
C GLU A 473 3.77 -20.41 14.68
N GLN A 474 4.37 -21.51 15.12
CA GLN A 474 5.76 -21.51 15.58
C GLN A 474 6.76 -21.17 14.49
N GLU A 475 6.62 -21.71 13.28
CA GLU A 475 7.49 -21.40 12.15
C GLU A 475 7.42 -19.90 11.80
N ARG A 476 6.21 -19.32 11.77
CA ARG A 476 5.98 -17.89 11.51
C ARG A 476 6.61 -17.01 12.58
N ARG A 477 6.50 -17.39 13.85
CA ARG A 477 7.16 -16.69 14.95
C ARG A 477 8.69 -16.64 14.80
N LEU A 478 9.29 -17.72 14.30
CA LEU A 478 10.74 -17.82 14.10
C LEU A 478 11.27 -17.00 12.91
N VAL A 479 10.40 -16.61 11.97
CA VAL A 479 10.76 -15.70 10.87
C VAL A 479 11.18 -14.32 11.40
N GLY A 480 10.52 -13.85 12.46
CA GLY A 480 10.84 -12.58 13.10
C GLY A 480 10.84 -11.41 12.11
N ARG A 481 11.82 -10.51 12.28
CA ARG A 481 12.01 -9.32 11.43
C ARG A 481 12.51 -9.65 10.02
N ASN A 482 12.93 -10.89 9.76
CA ASN A 482 13.48 -11.25 8.45
C ASN A 482 12.42 -11.36 7.37
N ILE A 483 11.14 -11.48 7.75
CA ILE A 483 9.99 -11.74 6.87
C ILE A 483 10.07 -13.03 6.04
N ARG A 484 11.18 -13.77 6.10
CA ARG A 484 11.39 -15.08 5.47
C ARG A 484 12.18 -16.03 6.38
N GLY A 485 11.95 -17.33 6.24
CA GLY A 485 12.70 -18.34 6.98
C GLY A 485 14.11 -18.57 6.44
N LYS A 486 14.97 -19.21 7.23
CA LYS A 486 16.36 -19.54 6.84
C LYS A 486 16.44 -20.49 5.64
N HIS A 487 15.43 -21.34 5.48
CA HIS A 487 15.27 -22.30 4.39
C HIS A 487 14.25 -21.84 3.33
N ALA A 488 13.93 -20.54 3.30
CA ALA A 488 13.08 -19.97 2.27
C ALA A 488 13.62 -20.29 0.87
N ARG A 489 12.72 -20.58 -0.05
CA ARG A 489 13.02 -20.80 -1.47
C ARG A 489 12.39 -19.69 -2.28
N LEU A 490 13.19 -19.09 -3.15
CA LEU A 490 12.77 -18.09 -4.11
C LEU A 490 12.62 -18.74 -5.49
N TYR A 491 11.48 -18.51 -6.13
CA TYR A 491 11.17 -18.98 -7.47
C TYR A 491 10.89 -17.78 -8.37
N ILE A 492 11.73 -17.62 -9.40
CA ILE A 492 11.53 -16.62 -10.45
C ILE A 492 10.61 -17.23 -11.50
N GLY A 493 9.59 -16.48 -11.93
CA GLY A 493 8.67 -16.94 -12.97
C GLY A 493 9.40 -17.28 -14.26
N GLN A 494 9.16 -18.49 -14.78
CA GLN A 494 9.71 -18.91 -16.06
C GLN A 494 8.76 -18.48 -17.18
N LEU A 495 9.20 -17.54 -18.03
CA LEU A 495 8.43 -17.10 -19.19
C LEU A 495 8.26 -18.27 -20.16
N GLU A 496 7.04 -18.73 -20.40
CA GLU A 496 6.77 -19.83 -21.33
C GLU A 496 6.43 -19.32 -22.72
N GLU A 497 5.71 -18.21 -22.78
CA GLU A 497 5.09 -17.75 -24.03
C GLU A 497 4.78 -16.26 -23.95
N VAL A 498 4.93 -15.56 -25.08
CA VAL A 498 4.43 -14.20 -25.27
C VAL A 498 3.41 -14.19 -26.39
N ARG A 499 2.22 -13.64 -26.12
CA ARG A 499 1.13 -13.51 -27.09
C ARG A 499 0.76 -12.06 -27.28
N CYS A 500 0.65 -11.62 -28.53
CA CYS A 500 -0.02 -10.36 -28.84
C CYS A 500 -1.53 -10.59 -28.82
N LEU A 501 -2.22 -10.04 -27.83
CA LEU A 501 -3.68 -10.18 -27.69
C LEU A 501 -4.42 -9.14 -28.51
N GLU A 502 -3.91 -7.91 -28.53
CA GLU A 502 -4.52 -6.80 -29.25
C GLU A 502 -3.45 -5.91 -29.87
N ARG A 503 -3.74 -5.40 -31.06
CA ARG A 503 -2.89 -4.44 -31.76
C ARG A 503 -3.79 -3.47 -32.52
N GLY A 504 -3.60 -2.18 -32.31
CA GLY A 504 -4.28 -1.14 -33.06
C GLY A 504 -3.56 0.19 -32.96
N GLU A 505 -4.19 1.25 -33.44
CA GLU A 505 -3.59 2.60 -33.53
C GLU A 505 -3.45 3.28 -32.16
N VAL A 506 -4.14 2.78 -31.13
CA VAL A 506 -4.14 3.40 -29.79
C VAL A 506 -3.16 2.70 -28.87
N PHE A 507 -3.18 1.37 -28.86
CA PHE A 507 -2.26 0.57 -28.06
C PHE A 507 -2.02 -0.83 -28.63
N THR A 508 -0.94 -1.44 -28.18
CA THR A 508 -0.67 -2.88 -28.33
C THR A 508 -0.67 -3.54 -26.95
N GLN A 509 -1.36 -4.68 -26.81
CA GLN A 509 -1.43 -5.47 -25.58
C GLN A 509 -0.81 -6.84 -25.77
N LEU A 510 0.18 -7.14 -24.93
CA LEU A 510 0.90 -8.41 -24.86
C LEU A 510 0.52 -9.17 -23.58
N GLN A 511 0.50 -10.49 -23.67
CA GLN A 511 0.42 -11.41 -22.54
C GLN A 511 1.75 -12.13 -22.40
N LEU A 512 2.42 -11.97 -21.26
CA LEU A 512 3.59 -12.74 -20.87
C LEU A 512 3.11 -13.85 -19.92
N ARG A 513 3.10 -15.09 -20.38
CA ARG A 513 2.64 -16.24 -19.60
C ARG A 513 3.80 -16.86 -18.85
N TYR A 514 3.69 -16.94 -17.51
CA TYR A 514 4.72 -17.52 -16.67
C TYR A 514 4.26 -18.84 -16.05
N ARG A 515 5.21 -19.77 -15.93
CA ARG A 515 5.14 -20.87 -14.97
C ARG A 515 5.74 -20.41 -13.65
N LEU A 516 4.95 -20.45 -12.58
CA LEU A 516 5.37 -20.05 -11.24
C LEU A 516 4.83 -21.04 -10.20
N PRO A 517 5.68 -21.64 -9.34
CA PRO A 517 5.22 -22.51 -8.26
C PRO A 517 4.21 -21.81 -7.34
N GLY A 518 3.34 -22.60 -6.69
CA GLY A 518 2.28 -22.07 -5.82
C GLY A 518 1.12 -21.38 -6.58
N THR A 519 1.09 -21.48 -7.91
CA THR A 519 0.06 -20.87 -8.76
C THR A 519 -0.52 -21.86 -9.78
N VAL A 520 -1.80 -21.69 -10.12
CA VAL A 520 -2.44 -22.26 -11.31
C VAL A 520 -2.39 -21.33 -12.51
N ARG A 521 -2.09 -20.03 -12.28
CA ARG A 521 -1.94 -19.01 -13.30
C ARG A 521 -1.02 -17.88 -12.79
N ALA A 522 -0.10 -17.43 -13.63
CA ALA A 522 0.74 -16.27 -13.40
C ALA A 522 1.04 -15.59 -14.74
N ASP A 523 0.16 -14.69 -15.17
CA ASP A 523 0.35 -13.95 -16.42
C ASP A 523 0.59 -12.47 -16.12
N VAL A 524 1.48 -11.84 -16.87
CA VAL A 524 1.62 -10.38 -16.87
C VAL A 524 1.08 -9.82 -18.18
N MET A 525 0.00 -9.06 -18.07
CA MET A 525 -0.58 -8.30 -19.17
C MET A 525 0.16 -6.98 -19.29
N VAL A 526 0.66 -6.63 -20.49
CA VAL A 526 1.42 -5.39 -20.72
C VAL A 526 0.80 -4.66 -21.91
N LYS A 527 0.36 -3.42 -21.70
CA LYS A 527 -0.31 -2.56 -22.69
C LYS A 527 0.53 -1.31 -22.93
N PHE A 528 1.06 -1.18 -24.13
CA PHE A 528 1.85 -0.03 -24.57
C PHE A 528 0.98 0.93 -25.37
N TYR A 529 0.96 2.21 -24.98
CA TYR A 529 0.22 3.25 -25.69
C TYR A 529 1.07 3.88 -26.79
N GLU A 530 0.47 4.08 -27.97
CA GLU A 530 1.18 4.62 -29.14
C GLU A 530 1.38 6.14 -29.02
N ALA A 531 0.37 6.85 -28.51
CA ALA A 531 0.36 8.31 -28.44
C ALA A 531 1.06 8.88 -27.18
N MET A 532 1.28 8.07 -26.14
CA MET A 532 1.77 8.52 -24.82
C MET A 532 2.90 7.60 -24.32
N PRO A 533 3.88 8.12 -23.56
CA PRO A 533 4.94 7.31 -22.96
C PRO A 533 4.44 6.57 -21.71
N ARG A 534 3.36 5.79 -21.86
CA ARG A 534 2.66 5.03 -20.81
C ARG A 534 2.70 3.54 -21.13
N VAL A 535 2.93 2.74 -20.12
CA VAL A 535 2.70 1.29 -20.12
C VAL A 535 1.77 0.95 -18.96
N ASP A 536 0.62 0.38 -19.25
CA ASP A 536 -0.21 -0.22 -18.22
C ASP A 536 0.10 -1.70 -18.14
N PHE A 537 0.28 -2.23 -16.93
CA PHE A 537 0.55 -3.64 -16.76
C PHE A 537 -0.17 -4.22 -15.55
N CYS A 538 -0.48 -5.51 -15.64
CA CYS A 538 -1.27 -6.20 -14.64
C CYS A 538 -0.79 -7.62 -14.43
N LEU A 539 -0.55 -8.00 -13.17
CA LEU A 539 -0.28 -9.39 -12.79
C LEU A 539 -1.62 -10.11 -12.56
N GLN A 540 -1.99 -11.03 -13.45
CA GLN A 540 -3.10 -11.95 -13.28
C GLN A 540 -2.62 -13.23 -12.60
N LEU A 541 -3.11 -13.47 -11.39
CA LEU A 541 -2.61 -14.53 -10.52
C LEU A 541 -3.77 -15.44 -10.08
N GLY A 542 -3.54 -16.75 -10.13
CA GLY A 542 -4.36 -17.76 -9.47
C GLY A 542 -3.52 -18.53 -8.48
N LYS A 543 -3.64 -18.25 -7.17
CA LYS A 543 -2.87 -18.93 -6.11
C LYS A 543 -3.52 -20.25 -5.71
N THR A 544 -2.69 -21.27 -5.50
CA THR A 544 -3.12 -22.52 -4.85
C THR A 544 -3.26 -22.33 -3.35
N LEU A 545 -4.09 -23.17 -2.72
CA LEU A 545 -4.19 -23.30 -1.26
C LEU A 545 -2.86 -23.73 -0.67
N SER A 546 -2.46 -23.09 0.43
CA SER A 546 -1.24 -23.43 1.17
C SER A 546 -1.30 -22.98 2.62
N SER A 547 -0.67 -23.75 3.51
CA SER A 547 -0.40 -23.37 4.91
C SER A 547 1.04 -22.93 5.14
N ASP A 548 1.92 -23.12 4.15
CA ASP A 548 3.30 -22.65 4.18
C ASP A 548 3.36 -21.11 4.23
N ILE A 549 4.51 -20.57 4.63
CA ILE A 549 4.72 -19.13 4.66
C ILE A 549 5.10 -18.69 3.24
N GLU A 550 4.25 -17.91 2.60
CA GLU A 550 4.33 -17.55 1.20
C GLU A 550 4.32 -16.04 1.00
N SER A 551 5.01 -15.59 -0.05
CA SER A 551 4.95 -14.22 -0.56
C SER A 551 5.01 -14.19 -2.07
N VAL A 552 4.31 -13.24 -2.68
CA VAL A 552 4.41 -12.97 -4.12
C VAL A 552 4.88 -11.54 -4.32
N PHE A 553 5.85 -11.37 -5.20
CA PHE A 553 6.44 -10.09 -5.53
C PHE A 553 6.38 -9.84 -7.04
N LEU A 554 6.38 -8.57 -7.41
CA LEU A 554 6.59 -8.11 -8.79
C LEU A 554 7.70 -7.06 -8.79
N PRO A 555 8.84 -7.29 -9.49
CA PRO A 555 9.93 -6.33 -9.57
C PRO A 555 9.47 -4.99 -10.16
N LEU A 556 9.81 -3.91 -9.46
CA LEU A 556 9.57 -2.52 -9.86
C LEU A 556 10.87 -1.71 -9.95
N SER A 557 12.03 -2.36 -9.84
CA SER A 557 13.35 -1.74 -10.01
C SER A 557 13.53 -1.21 -11.43
N LEU A 558 13.86 0.09 -11.55
CA LEU A 558 14.30 0.69 -12.81
C LEU A 558 15.75 1.14 -12.72
N HIS A 559 16.50 0.97 -13.81
CA HIS A 559 17.84 1.55 -13.96
C HIS A 559 17.74 2.88 -14.70
N LEU A 560 17.90 3.98 -13.95
CA LEU A 560 18.05 5.32 -14.48
C LEU A 560 19.37 5.93 -13.94
N PRO A 561 20.22 6.52 -14.80
CA PRO A 561 21.48 7.10 -14.36
C PRO A 561 21.29 8.19 -13.31
N ASP A 562 22.11 8.17 -12.26
CA ASP A 562 22.11 9.17 -11.18
C ASP A 562 20.71 9.42 -10.58
N SER A 563 19.89 8.35 -10.48
CA SER A 563 18.51 8.46 -10.04
C SER A 563 18.33 8.30 -8.54
N SER A 564 17.36 9.03 -7.99
CA SER A 564 16.85 8.83 -6.63
C SER A 564 15.40 8.36 -6.67
N LEU A 565 15.04 7.48 -5.75
CA LEU A 565 13.70 6.93 -5.60
C LEU A 565 12.93 7.68 -4.50
N TYR A 566 11.73 8.13 -4.84
CA TYR A 566 10.80 8.78 -3.93
C TYR A 566 9.49 7.99 -3.83
N ILE A 567 8.91 8.00 -2.63
CA ILE A 567 7.54 7.58 -2.37
C ILE A 567 6.83 8.64 -1.53
N ARG A 568 5.51 8.50 -1.35
CA ARG A 568 4.69 9.41 -0.54
C ARG A 568 3.83 8.62 0.42
N LYS A 569 3.81 9.07 1.68
CA LYS A 569 3.01 8.55 2.80
C LYS A 569 2.35 9.71 3.53
N GLY A 570 1.34 10.31 2.92
CA GLY A 570 0.74 11.57 3.35
C GLY A 570 1.08 12.74 2.43
N GLY A 571 1.61 13.82 3.02
CA GLY A 571 1.78 15.10 2.34
C GLY A 571 3.11 15.30 1.61
N GLU A 572 4.16 14.55 1.97
CA GLU A 572 5.55 14.84 1.58
C GLU A 572 6.15 13.67 0.79
N ALA A 573 6.89 13.99 -0.26
CA ALA A 573 7.76 13.06 -0.96
C ALA A 573 9.02 12.81 -0.13
N PHE A 574 9.43 11.55 0.01
CA PHE A 574 10.63 11.20 0.77
C PHE A 574 11.37 10.03 0.15
N ARG A 575 12.69 9.96 0.39
CA ARG A 575 13.56 8.86 -0.03
C ARG A 575 13.58 7.75 1.01
N PRO A 576 13.10 6.54 0.69
CA PRO A 576 13.19 5.39 1.58
C PRO A 576 14.62 5.13 2.07
N GLY A 577 14.79 4.91 3.38
CA GLY A 577 16.08 4.63 4.01
C GLY A 577 17.02 5.83 4.17
N VAL A 578 16.60 7.04 3.75
CA VAL A 578 17.36 8.29 3.86
C VAL A 578 16.55 9.33 4.64
N ASP A 579 15.37 9.69 4.14
CA ASP A 579 14.50 10.72 4.71
C ASP A 579 13.52 10.06 5.72
N GLN A 580 14.10 9.46 6.76
CA GLN A 580 13.42 8.56 7.68
C GLN A 580 14.07 8.61 9.07
N LEU A 581 13.30 8.34 10.12
CA LEU A 581 13.83 8.28 11.48
C LEU A 581 14.88 7.16 11.62
N PRO A 582 16.07 7.43 12.20
CA PRO A 582 17.06 6.39 12.45
C PRO A 582 16.51 5.22 13.28
N GLY A 583 17.08 4.03 13.13
CA GLY A 583 16.68 2.84 13.90
C GLY A 583 15.40 2.15 13.44
N THR A 584 14.68 2.67 12.45
CA THR A 584 13.41 2.11 11.95
C THR A 584 13.61 1.07 10.81
N CYS A 585 12.52 0.41 10.42
CA CYS A 585 12.49 -0.62 9.35
C CYS A 585 12.97 -0.08 8.00
N MET A 586 13.75 -0.86 7.24
CA MET A 586 14.11 -0.51 5.85
C MET A 586 13.73 -1.57 4.80
N GLU A 587 13.19 -2.70 5.24
CA GLU A 587 12.94 -3.83 4.34
C GLU A 587 11.66 -3.63 3.52
N TYR A 588 10.70 -2.86 4.03
CA TYR A 588 9.44 -2.62 3.34
C TYR A 588 8.82 -1.30 3.75
N TYR A 589 7.99 -0.77 2.85
CA TYR A 589 7.33 0.52 2.95
C TYR A 589 5.91 0.42 2.38
N MET A 590 5.02 1.30 2.84
CA MET A 590 3.78 1.58 2.14
C MET A 590 3.94 2.81 1.25
N SER A 591 3.23 2.85 0.13
CA SER A 591 3.07 4.06 -0.68
C SER A 591 1.59 4.31 -0.95
N ASP A 592 1.20 5.59 -0.91
CA ASP A 592 -0.19 5.99 -1.17
C ASP A 592 -0.57 5.82 -2.65
N GLU A 593 0.34 6.20 -3.56
CA GLU A 593 0.14 6.14 -5.01
C GLU A 593 1.14 5.25 -5.77
N GLY A 594 2.39 5.13 -5.30
CA GLY A 594 3.44 4.36 -5.99
C GLY A 594 4.85 4.95 -5.86
N LEU A 595 5.63 4.93 -6.93
CA LEU A 595 7.07 5.24 -6.94
C LEU A 595 7.39 6.35 -7.96
N ALA A 596 8.35 7.21 -7.64
CA ALA A 596 8.97 8.13 -8.59
C ALA A 596 10.49 7.93 -8.61
N TYR A 597 11.04 7.56 -9.77
CA TYR A 597 12.48 7.56 -10.04
C TYR A 597 12.84 8.84 -10.76
N LEU A 598 13.59 9.72 -10.10
CA LEU A 598 13.97 11.02 -10.66
C LEU A 598 15.40 10.98 -11.14
N SER A 599 15.65 11.38 -12.38
CA SER A 599 16.98 11.43 -12.98
C SER A 599 17.14 12.68 -13.84
N PRO A 600 18.35 13.31 -13.87
CA PRO A 600 18.63 14.44 -14.75
C PRO A 600 18.44 14.15 -16.25
N LYS A 601 18.46 12.86 -16.66
CA LYS A 601 18.36 12.44 -18.07
C LYS A 601 16.95 11.98 -18.47
N GLY A 602 15.98 12.03 -17.56
CA GLY A 602 14.63 11.55 -17.78
C GLY A 602 14.17 10.65 -16.65
N SER A 603 12.99 10.94 -16.12
CA SER A 603 12.42 10.31 -14.92
C SER A 603 11.33 9.30 -15.29
N ALA A 604 10.95 8.47 -14.33
CA ALA A 604 9.88 7.48 -14.47
C ALA A 604 8.98 7.45 -13.24
N LEU A 605 7.67 7.35 -13.46
CA LEU A 605 6.65 7.24 -12.42
C LEU A 605 5.96 5.89 -12.52
N ILE A 606 5.81 5.18 -11.41
CA ILE A 606 5.09 3.90 -11.34
C ILE A 606 3.91 4.06 -10.40
N ALA A 607 2.69 4.00 -10.92
CA ALA A 607 1.48 3.93 -10.12
C ALA A 607 1.22 2.49 -9.68
N MET A 608 0.94 2.29 -8.40
CA MET A 608 0.52 1.02 -7.80
C MET A 608 -0.95 1.16 -7.37
N ARG A 609 -1.86 0.64 -8.20
CA ARG A 609 -3.30 0.96 -8.04
C ARG A 609 -3.94 0.27 -6.85
N ASP A 610 -3.51 -0.95 -6.57
CA ASP A 610 -4.15 -1.87 -5.61
C ASP A 610 -3.16 -2.59 -4.68
N THR A 611 -1.86 -2.36 -4.84
CA THR A 611 -0.78 -2.98 -4.08
C THR A 611 0.05 -1.90 -3.40
N PRO A 612 -0.33 -1.41 -2.22
CA PRO A 612 0.38 -0.30 -1.58
C PRO A 612 1.72 -0.70 -0.94
N LEU A 613 2.00 -2.00 -0.80
CA LEU A 613 3.18 -2.51 -0.09
C LEU A 613 4.36 -2.72 -1.05
N ILE A 614 5.52 -2.24 -0.62
CA ILE A 614 6.77 -2.32 -1.36
C ILE A 614 7.80 -3.02 -0.48
N TYR A 615 8.57 -3.94 -1.05
CA TYR A 615 9.77 -4.51 -0.43
C TYR A 615 11.02 -3.93 -1.10
N MET A 616 12.05 -3.64 -0.30
CA MET A 616 13.34 -3.12 -0.77
C MET A 616 14.52 -3.96 -0.25
N GLY A 617 15.34 -4.49 -1.15
CA GLY A 617 16.62 -5.15 -0.83
C GLY A 617 16.74 -6.62 -1.21
N GLU A 618 17.49 -7.36 -0.40
CA GLU A 618 17.89 -8.74 -0.70
C GLU A 618 16.72 -9.71 -0.56
N MET A 619 16.46 -10.57 -1.53
CA MET A 619 15.39 -11.59 -1.46
C MET A 619 15.90 -12.93 -0.89
N LYS A 620 16.64 -12.86 0.22
CA LYS A 620 17.19 -14.02 0.93
C LYS A 620 17.29 -13.74 2.42
N HIS A 621 17.33 -14.78 3.25
CA HIS A 621 17.46 -14.60 4.69
C HIS A 621 18.82 -13.97 5.03
N HIS A 622 18.82 -12.83 5.72
CA HIS A 622 20.04 -12.05 5.98
C HIS A 622 19.99 -11.26 7.29
N PRO A 623 21.13 -10.80 7.86
CA PRO A 623 21.11 -9.92 9.03
C PRO A 623 20.37 -8.60 8.74
N ILE A 624 19.33 -8.30 9.52
CA ILE A 624 18.50 -7.10 9.32
C ILE A 624 19.29 -5.84 9.70
N ARG A 625 19.20 -4.82 8.84
CA ARG A 625 19.80 -3.50 9.05
C ARG A 625 18.71 -2.48 9.33
N LEU A 626 18.97 -1.60 10.29
CA LEU A 626 18.09 -0.50 10.66
C LEU A 626 18.49 0.77 9.91
N CYS A 627 17.53 1.69 9.73
CA CYS A 627 17.77 2.95 9.03
C CYS A 627 18.89 3.75 9.68
N ASP A 628 19.89 4.13 8.88
CA ASP A 628 21.02 4.97 9.27
C ASP A 628 21.13 6.25 8.43
N GLY A 629 20.10 6.55 7.61
CA GLY A 629 20.05 7.73 6.75
C GLY A 629 21.00 7.70 5.54
N GLY A 630 21.65 6.56 5.25
CA GLY A 630 22.64 6.48 4.17
C GLY A 630 22.03 6.40 2.77
N GLU A 631 22.55 7.20 1.82
CA GLU A 631 22.06 7.24 0.42
C GLU A 631 22.00 5.87 -0.26
N ARG A 632 22.96 4.99 0.07
CA ARG A 632 23.00 3.60 -0.43
C ARG A 632 21.70 2.82 -0.17
N ASN A 633 20.93 3.18 0.85
CA ASN A 633 19.68 2.51 1.20
C ASN A 633 18.58 2.81 0.16
N ASN A 634 18.61 3.98 -0.49
CA ASN A 634 17.64 4.39 -1.49
C ASN A 634 17.79 3.62 -2.82
N HIS A 635 18.99 3.10 -3.08
CA HIS A 635 19.31 2.37 -4.32
C HIS A 635 19.14 0.85 -4.20
N ARG A 636 18.50 0.36 -3.13
CA ARG A 636 18.19 -1.06 -2.97
C ARG A 636 17.15 -1.50 -4.03
N PRO A 637 17.22 -2.74 -4.56
CA PRO A 637 16.20 -3.27 -5.47
C PRO A 637 14.79 -3.17 -4.90
N VAL A 638 13.80 -2.85 -5.72
CA VAL A 638 12.43 -2.55 -5.30
C VAL A 638 11.44 -3.51 -5.95
N TYR A 639 10.48 -3.98 -5.15
CA TYR A 639 9.46 -4.92 -5.57
C TYR A 639 8.11 -4.48 -5.01
N SER A 640 7.06 -4.54 -5.83
CA SER A 640 5.71 -4.60 -5.31
C SER A 640 5.57 -5.90 -4.52
N TRP A 641 5.18 -5.79 -3.26
CA TRP A 641 4.91 -6.96 -2.42
C TRP A 641 3.41 -7.24 -2.45
N VAL A 642 3.03 -8.08 -3.42
CA VAL A 642 1.65 -8.27 -3.84
C VAL A 642 0.79 -8.89 -2.74
N MET A 643 1.33 -9.91 -2.06
CA MET A 643 0.65 -10.61 -0.96
C MET A 643 1.63 -11.38 -0.09
N ASN A 644 1.24 -11.64 1.16
CA ASN A 644 2.01 -12.44 2.12
C ASN A 644 1.13 -13.00 3.25
N ASN A 645 1.57 -14.07 3.93
CA ASN A 645 0.86 -14.66 5.09
C ASN A 645 1.81 -14.88 6.29
N LEU A 646 2.69 -13.91 6.54
CA LEU A 646 3.87 -14.12 7.38
C LEU A 646 3.62 -14.14 8.89
N TRP A 647 2.57 -13.46 9.35
CA TRP A 647 2.34 -13.25 10.78
C TRP A 647 1.64 -14.46 11.38
N GLU A 648 2.09 -14.87 12.55
CA GLU A 648 1.59 -16.02 13.29
C GLU A 648 0.20 -15.78 13.93
N THR A 649 -0.26 -14.53 13.92
CA THR A 649 -1.52 -14.11 14.51
C THR A 649 -2.19 -13.06 13.63
N ASN A 650 -3.51 -12.85 13.75
CA ASN A 650 -4.29 -11.84 13.02
C ASN A 650 -4.30 -11.94 11.48
N PHE A 651 -3.36 -12.63 10.84
CA PHE A 651 -3.23 -12.67 9.38
C PHE A 651 -3.78 -14.00 8.88
N LYS A 652 -4.40 -13.98 7.69
CA LYS A 652 -4.88 -15.20 7.05
C LYS A 652 -3.74 -16.16 6.78
N MET A 653 -3.95 -17.44 7.10
CA MET A 653 -3.02 -18.50 6.77
C MET A 653 -2.95 -18.74 5.25
N ASP A 654 -4.06 -18.61 4.54
CA ASP A 654 -4.16 -18.91 3.11
C ASP A 654 -4.36 -17.65 2.26
N LEU A 655 -3.78 -17.66 1.06
CA LEU A 655 -3.83 -16.59 0.04
C LEU A 655 -4.41 -17.08 -1.29
N SER A 656 -5.13 -18.20 -1.32
CA SER A 656 -5.62 -18.82 -2.56
C SER A 656 -6.72 -18.02 -3.27
N GLY A 657 -6.84 -18.26 -4.57
CA GLY A 657 -7.87 -17.65 -5.42
C GLY A 657 -7.31 -16.84 -6.58
N PHE A 658 -8.22 -16.29 -7.38
CA PHE A 658 -7.89 -15.51 -8.58
C PHE A 658 -8.01 -14.02 -8.34
N CYS A 659 -6.97 -13.26 -8.68
CA CYS A 659 -7.02 -11.80 -8.69
C CYS A 659 -6.15 -11.24 -9.82
N GLU A 660 -6.26 -9.93 -9.98
CA GLU A 660 -5.37 -9.16 -10.83
C GLU A 660 -4.85 -7.93 -10.08
N TYR A 661 -3.60 -7.54 -10.29
CA TYR A 661 -2.94 -6.42 -9.60
C TYR A 661 -2.39 -5.44 -10.62
N CYS A 662 -2.87 -4.19 -10.58
CA CYS A 662 -2.75 -3.23 -11.66
C CYS A 662 -1.73 -2.12 -11.38
N TYR A 663 -0.95 -1.79 -12.40
CA TYR A 663 0.12 -0.80 -12.35
C TYR A 663 0.14 0.04 -13.62
N SER A 664 0.72 1.23 -13.53
CA SER A 664 1.02 2.08 -14.69
C SER A 664 2.44 2.63 -14.59
N LEU A 665 3.27 2.38 -15.59
CA LEU A 665 4.56 3.05 -15.76
C LEU A 665 4.38 4.23 -16.72
N TRP A 666 4.91 5.38 -16.35
CA TRP A 666 5.01 6.52 -17.25
C TRP A 666 6.42 7.08 -17.25
N LEU A 667 6.86 7.54 -18.42
CA LEU A 667 8.05 8.37 -18.52
C LEU A 667 7.67 9.85 -18.33
N THR A 668 8.53 10.62 -17.68
CA THR A 668 8.35 12.05 -17.46
C THR A 668 9.69 12.78 -17.49
N ASP A 669 9.65 14.09 -17.67
CA ASP A 669 10.82 14.97 -17.57
C ASP A 669 10.84 15.75 -16.25
N GLU A 670 9.85 15.53 -15.37
CA GLU A 670 9.82 16.10 -14.02
C GLU A 670 10.98 15.59 -13.16
N GLN A 671 11.61 16.49 -12.43
CA GLN A 671 12.79 16.23 -11.58
C GLN A 671 12.59 16.72 -10.15
N ASP A 672 11.57 17.55 -9.88
CA ASP A 672 11.19 17.93 -8.53
C ASP A 672 10.38 16.80 -7.88
N PRO A 673 10.76 16.35 -6.67
CA PRO A 673 10.12 15.20 -6.03
C PRO A 673 8.66 15.42 -5.65
N GLU A 674 8.30 16.63 -5.22
CA GLU A 674 6.91 16.93 -4.86
C GLU A 674 6.05 17.00 -6.12
N GLN A 675 6.52 17.69 -7.15
CA GLN A 675 5.81 17.79 -8.42
C GLN A 675 5.69 16.43 -9.12
N ALA A 676 6.67 15.54 -8.98
CA ALA A 676 6.63 14.19 -9.54
C ALA A 676 5.58 13.31 -8.84
N MET A 677 5.50 13.37 -7.51
CA MET A 677 4.49 12.63 -6.77
C MET A 677 3.08 13.21 -6.95
N ASP A 678 2.96 14.54 -7.13
CA ASP A 678 1.72 15.17 -7.56
C ASP A 678 1.32 14.73 -8.98
N GLU A 679 2.27 14.70 -9.92
CA GLU A 679 2.04 14.19 -11.26
C GLU A 679 1.55 12.75 -11.25
N LEU A 680 2.18 11.90 -10.43
CA LEU A 680 1.80 10.50 -10.27
C LEU A 680 0.35 10.38 -9.76
N ARG A 681 -0.02 11.14 -8.73
CA ARG A 681 -1.39 11.20 -8.21
C ARG A 681 -2.37 11.65 -9.29
N GLU A 682 -2.05 12.68 -10.05
CA GLU A 682 -2.90 13.19 -11.12
C GLU A 682 -3.06 12.21 -12.29
N ARG A 683 -1.99 11.47 -12.63
CA ARG A 683 -2.03 10.38 -13.63
C ARG A 683 -2.84 9.17 -13.17
N CYS A 684 -3.17 9.08 -11.89
CA CYS A 684 -4.07 8.05 -11.39
C CYS A 684 -5.55 8.29 -11.75
N PHE A 685 -5.93 9.45 -12.28
CA PHE A 685 -7.32 9.73 -12.67
C PHE A 685 -7.43 9.95 -14.18
N ASP A 686 -7.84 8.89 -14.89
CA ASP A 686 -8.27 9.00 -16.29
C ASP A 686 -9.67 9.70 -16.34
N PRO A 687 -10.02 10.38 -17.44
CA PRO A 687 -11.32 11.04 -17.61
C PRO A 687 -12.51 10.11 -17.35
N CYS A 688 -13.52 10.62 -16.64
CA CYS A 688 -14.78 9.92 -16.42
C CYS A 688 -15.68 10.10 -17.65
N VAL A 689 -16.10 9.01 -18.29
CA VAL A 689 -16.90 9.07 -19.53
C VAL A 689 -18.36 8.76 -19.26
N LEU A 690 -19.24 9.66 -19.69
CA LEU A 690 -20.69 9.58 -19.56
C LEU A 690 -21.33 9.41 -20.94
N VAL A 691 -22.35 8.56 -21.08
CA VAL A 691 -23.14 8.49 -22.32
C VAL A 691 -24.26 9.52 -22.21
N VAL A 692 -24.26 10.55 -23.06
CA VAL A 692 -25.16 11.71 -22.92
C VAL A 692 -26.20 11.83 -24.04
N GLY A 693 -26.12 11.00 -25.08
CA GLY A 693 -27.09 10.99 -26.17
C GLY A 693 -27.01 9.74 -27.04
N GLN A 694 -28.14 9.37 -27.63
CA GLN A 694 -28.30 8.28 -28.60
C GLN A 694 -29.16 8.80 -29.76
N ASP A 695 -28.91 8.31 -30.98
CA ASP A 695 -29.85 8.50 -32.09
C ASP A 695 -31.06 7.60 -31.86
N GLU A 696 -32.28 8.16 -31.84
CA GLU A 696 -33.55 7.46 -31.55
C GLU A 696 -33.99 6.43 -32.62
N THR A 697 -33.11 6.02 -33.53
CA THR A 697 -33.43 5.18 -34.70
C THR A 697 -33.08 3.69 -34.56
N GLU A 698 -32.67 3.23 -33.38
CA GLU A 698 -32.54 1.81 -33.00
C GLU A 698 -33.47 1.52 -31.81
#